data_AF-A0A6P8FUL7-F1
#
_entry.id   AF-A0A6P8FUL7-F1
#
_cell.length_a   1.000
_cell.length_b   1.000
_cell.length_c   1.000
_cell.angle_alpha   90.00
_cell.angle_beta   90.00
_cell.angle_gamma   90.00
#
_symmetry.space_group_name_H-M   'P 1'
#
loop_
_entity.id
_entity.type
_entity.pdbx_description
1 polymer ?
#
loop_
_entity_poly.entity_id
_entity_poly.type
_entity_poly.pdbx_seq_one_letter_code
_entity_poly.pdbx_strand_id
1 'polypeptide(L)'
;MAGPRPVVLSGPSGAGKSTLLKRLMKDYEGVFGFSVSHTTRNPRPGEVDGKGLSSLPMLLGAVLLPVADVLSSESSPDYHFTTREKMQEGIDKGEFIENAEFSGNLYGTSKSAIEDVKAKNLICILDVDIQGVKNIKETDLNPIYISVQPPSMEILEKRLRDRQTETEDSLQKRLDAARTDMELSNEPGMFDLVIVNDDLEAAYDQLKSALMEEIQKVQDAKNVMAGPRPVVLSGPSGAGKSTLLKRLMKDYEGVFGFSVSHTTRNPRPGEVDGKDYHFTTRENVQEGIDKGEFIENAEFSGNMYGTSKSAIEDVQAQNLICILDVDIQGVKNIKETDLNPIYISVQPPSMEILEKRLRDRQTETEDSLQKRLDAARTDMELSNEPGMFDLVIVNDDLEAAYDQLKSALMEEIQKVQDAKDYTSSSTPAVCVMAGPRPVVLSGPSGAGKSTLLKRLMKDYEGVFGFSVSHTTRNPRPGEVDGKDYHFTTREKVQEGIDKEEFIENAEFSGNMYGTSKSAIEDVQAKNLICILDVDIQGVKNIKETDLNPIYISVQPPSMEILEKRLRDRQTETEDSLQKRLDAARTDMELSNEPGMFDLVIVNDDLEAAYDQLKSALMEEIQKVQDAKDYTSSSTPAVWYVVHIKQYGV
;
A
#
# COMPACT_ATOMS: atom_id res chain seq x y z
N MET A 1 -4.61 -8.67 -10.05
CA MET A 1 -5.75 -9.59 -10.35
C MET A 1 -6.77 -8.83 -11.21
N ALA A 2 -7.87 -9.45 -11.65
CA ALA A 2 -9.03 -8.66 -12.06
C ALA A 2 -9.63 -7.96 -10.82
N GLY A 3 -10.05 -6.70 -10.97
CA GLY A 3 -10.68 -5.93 -9.88
C GLY A 3 -12.05 -6.50 -9.46
N PRO A 4 -12.63 -6.01 -8.35
CA PRO A 4 -13.88 -6.52 -7.81
C PRO A 4 -15.04 -6.40 -8.81
N ARG A 5 -15.87 -7.44 -8.88
CA ARG A 5 -17.09 -7.41 -9.69
C ARG A 5 -18.10 -6.41 -9.12
N PRO A 6 -18.74 -5.57 -9.95
CA PRO A 6 -19.88 -4.76 -9.52
C PRO A 6 -21.03 -5.65 -9.03
N VAL A 7 -21.95 -5.07 -8.26
CA VAL A 7 -23.11 -5.77 -7.69
C VAL A 7 -24.38 -5.05 -8.14
N VAL A 8 -25.24 -5.76 -8.86
CA VAL A 8 -26.59 -5.32 -9.22
C VAL A 8 -27.56 -5.81 -8.15
N LEU A 9 -28.20 -4.89 -7.43
CA LEU A 9 -29.14 -5.19 -6.35
C LEU A 9 -30.57 -4.78 -6.72
N SER A 10 -31.36 -5.73 -7.23
CA SER A 10 -32.77 -5.53 -7.58
C SER A 10 -33.72 -5.91 -6.45
N GLY A 11 -34.99 -5.59 -6.62
CA GLY A 11 -36.08 -5.97 -5.72
C GLY A 11 -37.00 -4.80 -5.38
N PRO A 12 -38.27 -5.07 -5.03
CA PRO A 12 -39.28 -4.03 -4.91
C PRO A 12 -39.08 -3.13 -3.68
N SER A 13 -39.58 -1.90 -3.78
CA SER A 13 -39.62 -0.95 -2.66
C SER A 13 -40.36 -1.55 -1.46
N GLY A 14 -39.65 -1.75 -0.35
CA GLY A 14 -40.18 -2.44 0.84
C GLY A 14 -39.64 -3.85 1.08
N ALA A 15 -38.90 -4.43 0.14
CA ALA A 15 -38.18 -5.69 0.36
C ALA A 15 -37.02 -5.57 1.38
N GLY A 16 -36.52 -4.35 1.64
CA GLY A 16 -35.55 -4.07 2.71
C GLY A 16 -34.09 -3.88 2.25
N LYS A 17 -33.84 -3.73 0.94
CA LYS A 17 -32.52 -3.52 0.33
C LYS A 17 -31.66 -2.51 1.10
N SER A 18 -32.22 -1.32 1.34
CA SER A 18 -31.54 -0.21 2.03
C SER A 18 -31.16 -0.51 3.49
N THR A 19 -31.80 -1.46 4.15
CA THR A 19 -31.44 -1.92 5.52
C THR A 19 -30.25 -2.87 5.48
N LEU A 20 -30.28 -3.84 4.55
CA LEU A 20 -29.18 -4.80 4.34
C LEU A 20 -27.91 -4.06 3.89
N LEU A 21 -28.02 -3.12 2.94
CA LEU A 21 -26.92 -2.28 2.49
C LEU A 21 -26.31 -1.43 3.61
N LYS A 22 -27.13 -0.77 4.43
CA LYS A 22 -26.63 0.01 5.59
C LYS A 22 -25.79 -0.82 6.55
N ARG A 23 -26.20 -2.07 6.79
CA ARG A 23 -25.43 -2.98 7.64
C ARG A 23 -24.14 -3.41 6.95
N LEU A 24 -24.21 -3.81 5.68
CA LEU A 24 -23.05 -4.23 4.90
C LEU A 24 -21.96 -3.15 4.84
N MET A 25 -22.35 -1.89 4.60
CA MET A 25 -21.43 -0.76 4.58
C MET A 25 -20.79 -0.46 5.96
N LYS A 26 -21.53 -0.72 7.05
CA LYS A 26 -21.04 -0.49 8.42
C LYS A 26 -20.08 -1.60 8.86
N ASP A 27 -20.39 -2.84 8.52
CA ASP A 27 -19.57 -4.01 8.87
C ASP A 27 -18.31 -4.09 7.97
N TYR A 28 -18.31 -3.41 6.82
CA TYR A 28 -17.23 -3.40 5.82
C TYR A 28 -16.94 -1.98 5.31
N GLU A 29 -16.49 -1.11 6.21
CA GLU A 29 -16.29 0.31 5.89
C GLU A 29 -15.27 0.54 4.76
N GLY A 30 -15.67 1.37 3.79
CA GLY A 30 -14.86 1.69 2.62
C GLY A 30 -14.54 0.51 1.69
N VAL A 31 -15.30 -0.60 1.73
CA VAL A 31 -15.20 -1.70 0.75
C VAL A 31 -16.09 -1.46 -0.49
N PHE A 32 -17.16 -0.69 -0.30
CA PHE A 32 -18.21 -0.45 -1.29
C PHE A 32 -18.24 1.01 -1.76
N GLY A 33 -18.61 1.22 -3.03
CA GLY A 33 -18.98 2.52 -3.57
C GLY A 33 -20.25 2.43 -4.40
N PHE A 34 -20.99 3.53 -4.53
CA PHE A 34 -22.20 3.60 -5.35
C PHE A 34 -21.94 4.43 -6.60
N SER A 35 -22.46 3.98 -7.74
CA SER A 35 -22.61 4.83 -8.91
C SER A 35 -23.68 5.90 -8.62
N VAL A 36 -23.36 7.18 -8.79
CA VAL A 36 -24.36 8.25 -8.63
C VAL A 36 -25.18 8.35 -9.92
N SER A 37 -26.37 7.76 -9.92
CA SER A 37 -27.29 7.83 -11.06
C SER A 37 -27.73 9.28 -11.33
N HIS A 38 -28.10 9.57 -12.57
CA HIS A 38 -28.63 10.86 -12.98
C HIS A 38 -30.16 10.85 -12.94
N THR A 39 -30.80 12.02 -12.82
CA THR A 39 -32.25 12.17 -12.98
C THR A 39 -32.67 13.53 -13.54
N THR A 40 -33.81 13.57 -14.22
CA THR A 40 -34.49 14.82 -14.65
C THR A 40 -35.46 15.37 -13.60
N ARG A 41 -35.59 14.71 -12.45
CA ARG A 41 -36.47 15.13 -11.36
C ARG A 41 -35.88 16.34 -10.64
N ASN A 42 -36.70 17.34 -10.31
CA ASN A 42 -36.25 18.44 -9.45
C ASN A 42 -35.78 17.92 -8.07
N PRO A 43 -34.69 18.48 -7.49
CA PRO A 43 -34.28 18.17 -6.12
C PRO A 43 -35.40 18.43 -5.11
N ARG A 44 -35.51 17.56 -4.10
CA ARG A 44 -36.33 17.79 -2.91
C ARG A 44 -35.54 18.56 -1.85
N PRO A 45 -36.20 19.24 -0.89
CA PRO A 45 -35.51 19.81 0.26
C PRO A 45 -34.60 18.78 0.95
N GLY A 46 -33.33 19.11 1.14
CA GLY A 46 -32.33 18.22 1.76
C GLY A 46 -31.57 17.29 0.80
N GLU A 47 -32.00 17.15 -0.46
CA GLU A 47 -31.21 16.47 -1.49
C GLU A 47 -30.09 17.40 -2.00
N VAL A 48 -28.92 16.84 -2.32
CA VAL A 48 -27.73 17.59 -2.77
C VAL A 48 -27.16 16.94 -4.04
N ASP A 49 -26.86 17.76 -5.05
CA ASP A 49 -26.31 17.28 -6.33
C ASP A 49 -24.94 16.61 -6.16
N GLY A 50 -24.76 15.46 -6.80
CA GLY A 50 -23.47 14.75 -6.89
C GLY A 50 -22.89 14.18 -5.59
N LYS A 51 -23.55 14.36 -4.44
CA LYS A 51 -23.17 13.67 -3.20
C LYS A 51 -23.71 12.23 -3.21
N GLY A 52 -22.83 11.28 -3.54
CA GLY A 52 -23.11 9.86 -3.46
C GLY A 52 -23.43 9.37 -2.04
N LEU A 53 -23.83 8.11 -1.95
CA LEU A 53 -24.50 7.51 -0.79
C LEU A 53 -23.55 7.19 0.39
N SER A 54 -22.99 8.22 1.03
CA SER A 54 -22.30 8.09 2.33
C SER A 54 -23.24 7.92 3.53
N SER A 55 -24.52 8.29 3.37
CA SER A 55 -25.58 8.01 4.34
C SER A 55 -26.92 7.74 3.62
N LEU A 56 -27.40 6.49 3.70
CA LEU A 56 -28.62 6.03 2.99
C LEU A 56 -29.92 6.53 3.67
N PRO A 57 -31.01 6.83 2.92
CA PRO A 57 -31.89 5.75 2.47
C PRO A 57 -32.58 5.99 1.10
N MET A 58 -32.32 5.13 0.11
CA MET A 58 -33.00 5.16 -1.19
C MET A 58 -34.47 4.73 -1.13
N LEU A 59 -35.32 5.41 -1.92
CA LEU A 59 -36.64 4.93 -2.37
C LEU A 59 -37.15 5.67 -3.62
N LEU A 60 -37.66 4.96 -4.65
CA LEU A 60 -38.25 5.56 -5.86
C LEU A 60 -39.57 6.32 -5.58
N GLY A 61 -39.47 7.55 -5.07
CA GLY A 61 -40.58 8.37 -4.55
C GLY A 61 -40.79 8.18 -3.04
N ALA A 62 -41.32 9.12 -2.26
CA ALA A 62 -42.01 10.37 -2.61
C ALA A 62 -41.59 11.56 -1.70
N VAL A 63 -42.52 12.21 -1.00
CA VAL A 63 -42.33 13.51 -0.31
C VAL A 63 -41.84 13.35 1.15
N LEU A 64 -41.25 14.42 1.73
CA LEU A 64 -40.56 14.45 3.03
C LEU A 64 -41.45 14.53 4.29
N LEU A 65 -40.98 13.86 5.36
CA LEU A 65 -40.98 14.20 6.81
C LEU A 65 -42.30 14.53 7.55
N PRO A 66 -42.34 14.53 8.92
CA PRO A 66 -41.38 14.06 9.94
C PRO A 66 -41.92 12.84 10.75
N VAL A 67 -41.23 12.24 11.74
CA VAL A 67 -41.08 12.65 13.17
C VAL A 67 -40.02 11.74 13.85
N ALA A 68 -39.35 12.27 14.89
CA ALA A 68 -38.41 11.64 15.86
C ALA A 68 -38.25 10.09 15.86
N ASP A 69 -37.04 9.51 15.93
CA ASP A 69 -35.79 10.05 16.49
C ASP A 69 -34.62 10.13 15.49
N VAL A 70 -33.86 11.23 15.55
CA VAL A 70 -32.64 11.45 14.74
C VAL A 70 -31.45 11.64 15.68
N LEU A 71 -30.59 10.62 15.78
CA LEU A 71 -29.25 10.73 16.35
C LEU A 71 -28.23 10.87 15.22
N SER A 72 -27.31 11.82 15.37
CA SER A 72 -26.43 12.37 14.32
C SER A 72 -27.18 12.96 13.12
N SER A 73 -27.01 14.28 12.95
CA SER A 73 -27.59 15.05 11.85
C SER A 73 -26.51 15.38 10.81
N GLU A 74 -26.63 14.83 9.60
CA GLU A 74 -26.40 15.56 8.35
C GLU A 74 -27.08 14.84 7.16
N SER A 75 -27.17 15.51 6.01
CA SER A 75 -28.22 15.29 4.99
C SER A 75 -27.95 14.19 3.95
N SER A 76 -29.02 13.65 3.38
CA SER A 76 -29.05 12.68 2.25
C SER A 76 -30.40 12.77 1.50
N PRO A 77 -30.56 12.20 0.27
CA PRO A 77 -29.56 11.61 -0.66
C PRO A 77 -29.49 12.49 -1.96
N ASP A 78 -29.38 12.09 -3.24
CA ASP A 78 -29.44 10.81 -4.00
C ASP A 78 -28.63 10.88 -5.34
N TYR A 79 -28.85 11.91 -6.19
CA TYR A 79 -28.61 11.88 -7.66
C TYR A 79 -27.71 13.01 -8.20
N HIS A 80 -27.27 12.86 -9.46
CA HIS A 80 -26.92 13.98 -10.34
C HIS A 80 -28.18 14.55 -11.03
N PHE A 81 -28.47 15.83 -10.82
CA PHE A 81 -29.69 16.48 -11.30
C PHE A 81 -29.45 17.20 -12.64
N THR A 82 -30.16 16.78 -13.69
CA THR A 82 -29.93 17.25 -15.07
C THR A 82 -31.24 17.63 -15.78
N THR A 83 -31.15 18.21 -16.99
CA THR A 83 -32.33 18.51 -17.82
C THR A 83 -32.68 17.33 -18.72
N ARG A 84 -33.94 17.26 -19.19
CA ARG A 84 -34.41 16.14 -20.03
C ARG A 84 -33.69 16.09 -21.39
N GLU A 85 -33.32 17.26 -21.92
CA GLU A 85 -32.55 17.41 -23.14
C GLU A 85 -31.14 16.82 -22.97
N LYS A 86 -30.41 17.24 -21.93
CA LYS A 86 -29.07 16.71 -21.62
C LYS A 86 -29.08 15.21 -21.35
N MET A 87 -30.10 14.72 -20.66
CA MET A 87 -30.22 13.28 -20.37
C MET A 87 -30.49 12.48 -21.65
N GLN A 88 -31.34 12.99 -22.54
CA GLN A 88 -31.55 12.37 -23.85
C GLN A 88 -30.27 12.40 -24.70
N GLU A 89 -29.53 13.52 -24.74
CA GLU A 89 -28.23 13.58 -25.44
C GLU A 89 -27.23 12.52 -24.95
N GLY A 90 -27.17 12.26 -23.64
CA GLY A 90 -26.31 11.22 -23.09
C GLY A 90 -26.80 9.79 -23.38
N ILE A 91 -28.12 9.58 -23.39
CA ILE A 91 -28.72 8.30 -23.81
C ILE A 91 -28.43 8.03 -25.29
N ASP A 92 -28.60 9.02 -26.16
CA ASP A 92 -28.40 8.93 -27.61
C ASP A 92 -26.93 8.65 -28.00
N LYS A 93 -25.97 9.04 -27.16
CA LYS A 93 -24.54 8.72 -27.29
C LYS A 93 -24.13 7.40 -26.61
N GLY A 94 -24.99 6.81 -25.78
CA GLY A 94 -24.67 5.63 -24.97
C GLY A 94 -23.73 5.91 -23.78
N GLU A 95 -23.77 7.12 -23.20
CA GLU A 95 -23.03 7.49 -21.97
C GLU A 95 -23.57 6.75 -20.72
N PHE A 96 -24.82 6.29 -20.77
CA PHE A 96 -25.48 5.50 -19.73
C PHE A 96 -25.36 3.99 -19.96
N ILE A 97 -25.31 3.21 -18.87
CA ILE A 97 -25.32 1.73 -18.89
C ILE A 97 -26.74 1.16 -18.80
N GLU A 98 -27.63 1.87 -18.10
CA GLU A 98 -29.06 1.67 -18.10
C GLU A 98 -29.77 3.03 -18.02
N ASN A 99 -31.02 3.08 -18.49
CA ASN A 99 -31.91 4.20 -18.23
C ASN A 99 -33.38 3.73 -18.18
N ALA A 100 -34.22 4.49 -17.49
CA ALA A 100 -35.66 4.23 -17.33
C ALA A 100 -36.46 5.54 -17.15
N GLU A 101 -37.74 5.53 -17.50
CA GLU A 101 -38.67 6.62 -17.16
C GLU A 101 -39.61 6.19 -16.03
N PHE A 102 -39.54 6.87 -14.87
CA PHE A 102 -40.44 6.65 -13.74
C PHE A 102 -41.19 7.93 -13.37
N SER A 103 -42.52 7.84 -13.36
CA SER A 103 -43.43 8.95 -13.01
C SER A 103 -43.14 10.25 -13.80
N GLY A 104 -42.85 10.13 -15.10
CA GLY A 104 -42.60 11.27 -16.01
C GLY A 104 -41.19 11.87 -15.95
N ASN A 105 -40.26 11.24 -15.24
CA ASN A 105 -38.88 11.69 -15.10
C ASN A 105 -37.93 10.58 -15.56
N LEU A 106 -36.85 10.94 -16.27
CA LEU A 106 -35.80 9.98 -16.63
C LEU A 106 -34.86 9.75 -15.44
N TYR A 107 -34.34 8.54 -15.37
CA TYR A 107 -33.30 8.06 -14.47
C TYR A 107 -32.32 7.21 -15.29
N GLY A 108 -31.07 7.11 -14.86
CA GLY A 108 -30.07 6.28 -15.53
C GLY A 108 -28.67 6.45 -14.96
N THR A 109 -27.89 5.38 -15.02
CA THR A 109 -26.57 5.28 -14.39
C THR A 109 -25.47 5.42 -15.45
N SER A 110 -24.59 6.43 -15.29
CA SER A 110 -23.53 6.71 -16.26
C SER A 110 -22.38 5.71 -16.14
N LYS A 111 -21.74 5.38 -17.27
CA LYS A 111 -20.58 4.47 -17.30
C LYS A 111 -19.40 5.03 -16.50
N SER A 112 -19.16 6.34 -16.61
CA SER A 112 -18.15 7.06 -15.83
C SER A 112 -18.32 6.87 -14.31
N ALA A 113 -19.56 6.94 -13.79
CA ALA A 113 -19.81 6.76 -12.36
C ALA A 113 -19.57 5.31 -11.86
N ILE A 114 -19.41 4.35 -12.77
CA ILE A 114 -18.98 2.97 -12.47
C ILE A 114 -17.45 2.87 -12.57
N GLU A 115 -16.85 3.53 -13.56
CA GLU A 115 -15.40 3.65 -13.72
C GLU A 115 -14.77 4.39 -12.52
N ASP A 116 -15.39 5.46 -12.02
CA ASP A 116 -14.99 6.22 -10.82
C ASP A 116 -14.95 5.39 -9.53
N VAL A 117 -15.69 4.29 -9.48
CA VAL A 117 -15.75 3.37 -8.33
C VAL A 117 -14.79 2.19 -8.53
N LYS A 118 -14.67 1.69 -9.77
CA LYS A 118 -13.65 0.70 -10.16
C LYS A 118 -12.23 1.24 -10.00
N ALA A 119 -11.98 2.52 -10.33
CA ALA A 119 -10.69 3.19 -10.16
C ALA A 119 -10.26 3.31 -8.69
N LYS A 120 -11.22 3.30 -7.75
CA LYS A 120 -10.96 3.25 -6.30
C LYS A 120 -10.85 1.81 -5.77
N ASN A 121 -10.85 0.83 -6.67
CA ASN A 121 -10.87 -0.62 -6.39
C ASN A 121 -11.96 -1.03 -5.39
N LEU A 122 -13.15 -0.42 -5.48
CA LEU A 122 -14.30 -0.71 -4.62
C LEU A 122 -15.33 -1.57 -5.33
N ILE A 123 -16.12 -2.33 -4.57
CA ILE A 123 -17.31 -3.01 -5.09
C ILE A 123 -18.34 -1.94 -5.47
N CYS A 124 -18.60 -1.79 -6.78
CA CYS A 124 -19.59 -0.84 -7.28
C CYS A 124 -21.01 -1.39 -7.15
N ILE A 125 -21.84 -0.78 -6.29
CA ILE A 125 -23.24 -1.15 -6.07
C ILE A 125 -24.15 -0.37 -7.02
N LEU A 126 -24.99 -1.10 -7.75
CA LEU A 126 -26.04 -0.60 -8.63
C LEU A 126 -27.41 -1.00 -8.05
N ASP A 127 -28.11 -0.08 -7.38
CA ASP A 127 -29.52 -0.28 -6.97
C ASP A 127 -30.41 0.10 -8.16
N VAL A 128 -30.97 -0.90 -8.83
CA VAL A 128 -31.78 -0.77 -10.06
C VAL A 128 -33.05 -1.62 -9.98
N ASP A 129 -33.98 -1.40 -10.90
CA ASP A 129 -35.15 -2.25 -11.07
C ASP A 129 -34.92 -3.41 -12.06
N ILE A 130 -35.92 -4.27 -12.21
CA ILE A 130 -35.89 -5.44 -13.10
C ILE A 130 -35.71 -5.11 -14.59
N GLN A 131 -35.96 -3.87 -15.03
CA GLN A 131 -35.62 -3.43 -16.39
C GLN A 131 -34.16 -2.97 -16.47
N GLY A 132 -33.66 -2.26 -15.46
CA GLY A 132 -32.23 -1.98 -15.30
C GLY A 132 -31.38 -3.27 -15.29
N VAL A 133 -31.83 -4.32 -14.59
CA VAL A 133 -31.21 -5.66 -14.62
C VAL A 133 -31.10 -6.22 -16.05
N LYS A 134 -32.16 -6.10 -16.85
CA LYS A 134 -32.18 -6.58 -18.24
C LYS A 134 -31.24 -5.76 -19.12
N ASN A 135 -31.29 -4.43 -19.01
CA ASN A 135 -30.39 -3.52 -19.72
C ASN A 135 -28.91 -3.86 -19.44
N ILE A 136 -28.54 -4.07 -18.17
CA ILE A 136 -27.15 -4.37 -17.78
C ILE A 136 -26.72 -5.78 -18.25
N LYS A 137 -27.63 -6.76 -18.38
CA LYS A 137 -27.33 -8.07 -18.98
C LYS A 137 -27.02 -8.03 -20.48
N GLU A 138 -27.36 -6.94 -21.18
CA GLU A 138 -26.94 -6.71 -22.57
C GLU A 138 -25.54 -6.07 -22.66
N THR A 139 -24.86 -5.86 -21.53
CA THR A 139 -23.51 -5.27 -21.44
C THR A 139 -22.44 -6.26 -20.97
N ASP A 140 -21.18 -5.91 -21.15
CA ASP A 140 -19.99 -6.65 -20.74
C ASP A 140 -19.59 -6.44 -19.26
N LEU A 141 -20.40 -5.71 -18.47
CA LEU A 141 -20.08 -5.32 -17.10
C LEU A 141 -19.76 -6.50 -16.14
N ASN A 142 -20.34 -7.68 -16.41
CA ASN A 142 -20.20 -8.90 -15.62
C ASN A 142 -20.43 -8.75 -14.08
N PRO A 143 -21.50 -8.05 -13.63
CA PRO A 143 -21.77 -7.88 -12.21
C PRO A 143 -22.29 -9.18 -11.58
N ILE A 144 -22.35 -9.23 -10.24
CA ILE A 144 -23.13 -10.21 -9.49
C ILE A 144 -24.58 -9.69 -9.38
N TYR A 145 -25.55 -10.46 -9.83
CA TYR A 145 -26.98 -10.11 -9.82
C TYR A 145 -27.67 -10.68 -8.58
N ILE A 146 -28.07 -9.81 -7.65
CA ILE A 146 -28.79 -10.19 -6.42
C ILE A 146 -30.18 -9.55 -6.42
N SER A 147 -31.22 -10.35 -6.14
CA SER A 147 -32.60 -9.89 -5.96
C SER A 147 -33.00 -10.03 -4.50
N VAL A 148 -33.51 -8.97 -3.88
CA VAL A 148 -34.05 -9.01 -2.51
C VAL A 148 -35.57 -8.90 -2.57
N GLN A 149 -36.28 -9.93 -2.12
CA GLN A 149 -37.73 -10.04 -2.21
C GLN A 149 -38.42 -9.99 -0.84
N PRO A 150 -39.67 -9.51 -0.76
CA PRO A 150 -40.49 -9.61 0.45
C PRO A 150 -40.99 -11.07 0.63
N PRO A 151 -41.40 -11.47 1.84
CA PRO A 151 -41.90 -12.83 2.09
C PRO A 151 -43.27 -13.09 1.44
N SER A 152 -44.07 -12.04 1.28
CA SER A 152 -45.33 -12.06 0.52
C SER A 152 -45.70 -10.65 0.07
N MET A 153 -46.58 -10.58 -0.94
CA MET A 153 -47.20 -9.32 -1.36
C MET A 153 -48.02 -8.65 -0.25
N GLU A 154 -48.62 -9.43 0.64
CA GLU A 154 -49.39 -8.92 1.79
C GLU A 154 -48.49 -8.21 2.81
N ILE A 155 -47.32 -8.79 3.08
CA ILE A 155 -46.29 -8.19 3.94
C ILE A 155 -45.69 -6.95 3.26
N LEU A 156 -45.51 -6.97 1.93
CA LEU A 156 -45.06 -5.80 1.17
C LEU A 156 -46.09 -4.66 1.23
N GLU A 157 -47.36 -4.92 0.94
CA GLU A 157 -48.43 -3.92 1.00
C GLU A 157 -48.52 -3.30 2.38
N LYS A 158 -48.44 -4.11 3.44
CA LYS A 158 -48.38 -3.59 4.81
C LYS A 158 -47.16 -2.69 5.03
N ARG A 159 -45.94 -3.16 4.67
CA ARG A 159 -44.69 -2.38 4.77
C ARG A 159 -44.73 -1.07 3.96
N LEU A 160 -45.56 -0.97 2.91
CA LEU A 160 -45.80 0.26 2.15
C LEU A 160 -46.83 1.17 2.84
N ARG A 161 -48.01 0.64 3.20
CA ARG A 161 -49.09 1.39 3.87
C ARG A 161 -48.66 1.99 5.20
N ASP A 162 -47.89 1.25 6.00
CA ASP A 162 -47.38 1.69 7.31
C ASP A 162 -46.50 2.95 7.22
N ARG A 163 -46.00 3.34 6.02
CA ARG A 163 -45.18 4.55 5.79
C ARG A 163 -45.98 5.85 5.63
N GLN A 164 -47.31 5.77 5.48
CA GLN A 164 -48.23 6.93 5.41
C GLN A 164 -47.88 8.04 4.39
N THR A 165 -47.08 7.73 3.37
CA THR A 165 -46.46 8.69 2.42
C THR A 165 -46.94 8.52 0.98
N GLU A 166 -47.97 7.70 0.77
CA GLU A 166 -48.45 7.27 -0.55
C GLU A 166 -49.94 7.56 -0.75
N THR A 167 -50.36 7.74 -2.01
CA THR A 167 -51.76 7.68 -2.40
C THR A 167 -52.10 6.26 -2.85
N GLU A 168 -53.37 5.84 -2.81
CA GLU A 168 -53.76 4.52 -3.33
C GLU A 168 -53.31 4.32 -4.80
N ASP A 169 -53.37 5.38 -5.62
CA ASP A 169 -52.89 5.37 -7.01
C ASP A 169 -51.37 5.17 -7.16
N SER A 170 -50.55 5.62 -6.19
CA SER A 170 -49.09 5.36 -6.20
C SER A 170 -48.77 3.98 -5.64
N LEU A 171 -49.48 3.59 -4.57
CA LEU A 171 -49.34 2.30 -3.91
C LEU A 171 -49.70 1.16 -4.87
N GLN A 172 -50.83 1.24 -5.57
CA GLN A 172 -51.25 0.23 -6.55
C GLN A 172 -50.18 0.03 -7.63
N LYS A 173 -49.62 1.11 -8.18
CA LYS A 173 -48.52 1.04 -9.17
C LYS A 173 -47.27 0.35 -8.61
N ARG A 174 -46.94 0.57 -7.33
CA ARG A 174 -45.83 -0.15 -6.66
C ARG A 174 -46.13 -1.62 -6.45
N LEU A 175 -47.36 -1.97 -6.09
CA LEU A 175 -47.77 -3.37 -5.89
C LEU A 175 -47.81 -4.14 -7.20
N ASP A 176 -48.25 -3.53 -8.30
CA ASP A 176 -48.22 -4.16 -9.62
C ASP A 176 -46.78 -4.31 -10.15
N ALA A 177 -45.94 -3.27 -10.01
CA ALA A 177 -44.51 -3.35 -10.34
C ALA A 177 -43.78 -4.42 -9.49
N ALA A 178 -44.09 -4.50 -8.20
CA ALA A 178 -43.51 -5.50 -7.31
C ALA A 178 -43.97 -6.93 -7.61
N ARG A 179 -45.21 -7.12 -8.08
CA ARG A 179 -45.67 -8.42 -8.57
C ARG A 179 -44.84 -8.85 -9.78
N THR A 180 -44.62 -7.95 -10.74
CA THR A 180 -43.77 -8.22 -11.92
C THR A 180 -42.29 -8.46 -11.54
N ASP A 181 -41.73 -7.74 -10.58
CA ASP A 181 -40.36 -7.97 -10.07
C ASP A 181 -40.25 -9.35 -9.39
N MET A 182 -41.21 -9.72 -8.53
CA MET A 182 -41.27 -11.06 -7.92
C MET A 182 -41.43 -12.17 -8.97
N GLU A 183 -42.33 -12.02 -9.95
CA GLU A 183 -42.54 -12.99 -11.03
C GLU A 183 -41.26 -13.19 -11.84
N LEU A 184 -40.62 -12.10 -12.30
CA LEU A 184 -39.39 -12.14 -13.10
C LEU A 184 -38.16 -12.60 -12.31
N SER A 185 -38.10 -12.38 -10.98
CA SER A 185 -36.98 -12.87 -10.17
C SER A 185 -36.88 -14.39 -10.10
N ASN A 186 -37.94 -15.10 -10.45
CA ASN A 186 -37.97 -16.56 -10.54
C ASN A 186 -37.54 -17.09 -11.93
N GLU A 187 -37.22 -16.22 -12.90
CA GLU A 187 -36.73 -16.65 -14.22
C GLU A 187 -35.27 -17.18 -14.12
N PRO A 188 -34.97 -18.41 -14.58
CA PRO A 188 -33.62 -18.97 -14.51
C PRO A 188 -32.58 -18.11 -15.23
N GLY A 189 -31.52 -17.72 -14.51
CA GLY A 189 -30.45 -16.84 -15.02
C GLY A 189 -30.73 -15.33 -14.90
N MET A 190 -31.89 -14.93 -14.37
CA MET A 190 -32.16 -13.52 -14.09
C MET A 190 -31.31 -12.99 -12.93
N PHE A 191 -31.11 -13.80 -11.87
CA PHE A 191 -30.26 -13.48 -10.73
C PHE A 191 -29.34 -14.64 -10.39
N ASP A 192 -28.15 -14.32 -9.88
CA ASP A 192 -27.21 -15.28 -9.29
C ASP A 192 -27.69 -15.71 -7.88
N LEU A 193 -28.38 -14.82 -7.18
CA LEU A 193 -29.03 -15.08 -5.89
C LEU A 193 -30.37 -14.34 -5.75
N VAL A 194 -31.39 -15.02 -5.21
CA VAL A 194 -32.65 -14.41 -4.76
C VAL A 194 -32.78 -14.60 -3.26
N ILE A 195 -32.77 -13.51 -2.51
CA ILE A 195 -32.88 -13.46 -1.05
C ILE A 195 -34.30 -13.09 -0.66
N VAL A 196 -35.01 -13.96 0.05
CA VAL A 196 -36.29 -13.60 0.70
C VAL A 196 -35.98 -12.98 2.06
N ASN A 197 -36.51 -11.78 2.33
CA ASN A 197 -36.26 -11.02 3.56
C ASN A 197 -37.44 -11.14 4.53
N ASP A 198 -37.59 -12.35 5.10
CA ASP A 198 -38.48 -12.68 6.22
C ASP A 198 -37.79 -12.51 7.56
N ASP A 199 -36.55 -13.01 7.69
CA ASP A 199 -35.63 -12.69 8.78
C ASP A 199 -34.44 -11.84 8.28
N LEU A 200 -34.11 -10.79 9.04
CA LEU A 200 -33.10 -9.80 8.66
C LEU A 200 -31.66 -10.32 8.85
N GLU A 201 -31.43 -11.25 9.77
CA GLU A 201 -30.11 -11.84 10.03
C GLU A 201 -29.79 -12.84 8.91
N ALA A 202 -30.71 -13.77 8.64
CA ALA A 202 -30.57 -14.76 7.58
C ALA A 202 -30.50 -14.13 6.18
N ALA A 203 -31.24 -13.03 5.93
CA ALA A 203 -31.13 -12.28 4.68
C ALA A 203 -29.79 -11.52 4.57
N TYR A 204 -29.23 -11.07 5.68
CA TYR A 204 -27.92 -10.42 5.71
C TYR A 204 -26.78 -11.41 5.50
N ASP A 205 -26.79 -12.56 6.19
CA ASP A 205 -25.77 -13.61 6.02
C ASP A 205 -25.74 -14.16 4.60
N GLN A 206 -26.91 -14.28 3.93
CA GLN A 206 -26.98 -14.62 2.50
C GLN A 206 -26.32 -13.55 1.61
N LEU A 207 -26.64 -12.26 1.82
CA LEU A 207 -26.05 -11.16 1.05
C LEU A 207 -24.53 -11.07 1.26
N LYS A 208 -24.08 -11.16 2.52
CA LYS A 208 -22.68 -11.21 2.91
C LYS A 208 -21.96 -12.40 2.25
N SER A 209 -22.53 -13.60 2.33
CA SER A 209 -21.91 -14.81 1.75
C SER A 209 -21.75 -14.72 0.23
N ALA A 210 -22.75 -14.16 -0.47
CA ALA A 210 -22.70 -13.96 -1.92
C ALA A 210 -21.65 -12.94 -2.37
N LEU A 211 -21.26 -12.02 -1.49
CA LEU A 211 -20.31 -10.95 -1.77
C LEU A 211 -18.94 -11.16 -1.12
N MET A 212 -18.77 -12.18 -0.26
CA MET A 212 -17.56 -12.37 0.54
C MET A 212 -16.30 -12.52 -0.31
N GLU A 213 -16.37 -13.15 -1.49
CA GLU A 213 -15.22 -13.26 -2.41
C GLU A 213 -14.76 -11.89 -2.93
N GLU A 214 -15.71 -11.01 -3.30
CA GLU A 214 -15.39 -9.65 -3.77
C GLU A 214 -14.98 -8.73 -2.62
N ILE A 215 -15.59 -8.89 -1.44
CA ILE A 215 -15.21 -8.19 -0.20
C ILE A 215 -13.76 -8.52 0.13
N GLN A 216 -13.40 -9.80 0.09
CA GLN A 216 -12.04 -10.27 0.35
C GLN A 216 -11.06 -9.69 -0.67
N LYS A 217 -11.36 -9.66 -1.99
CA LYS A 217 -10.51 -9.02 -3.00
C LYS A 217 -10.20 -7.54 -2.70
N VAL A 218 -11.18 -6.77 -2.19
CA VAL A 218 -10.96 -5.37 -1.81
C VAL A 218 -10.16 -5.25 -0.52
N GLN A 219 -10.43 -6.10 0.48
CA GLN A 219 -9.68 -6.11 1.75
C GLN A 219 -8.21 -6.56 1.53
N ASP A 220 -7.98 -7.60 0.74
CA ASP A 220 -6.65 -8.09 0.37
C ASP A 220 -5.89 -7.03 -0.42
N ALA A 221 -6.51 -6.38 -1.40
CA ALA A 221 -5.87 -5.29 -2.15
C ALA A 221 -5.49 -4.11 -1.25
N LYS A 222 -6.33 -3.73 -0.28
CA LYS A 222 -5.97 -2.72 0.73
C LYS A 222 -4.81 -3.15 1.61
N ASN A 223 -4.77 -4.42 2.03
CA ASN A 223 -3.67 -4.95 2.84
C ASN A 223 -2.34 -4.96 2.05
N VAL A 224 -2.38 -5.34 0.76
CA VAL A 224 -1.21 -5.30 -0.15
C VAL A 224 -0.75 -3.87 -0.44
N MET A 225 -1.66 -2.89 -0.46
CA MET A 225 -1.34 -1.46 -0.57
C MET A 225 -0.74 -0.87 0.71
N ALA A 226 -1.01 -1.44 1.89
CA ALA A 226 -0.55 -0.92 3.19
C ALA A 226 0.85 -1.42 3.61
N GLY A 227 1.37 -2.47 2.97
CA GLY A 227 2.58 -3.18 3.40
C GLY A 227 2.39 -3.93 4.72
N PRO A 228 3.45 -4.58 5.24
CA PRO A 228 3.37 -5.30 6.51
C PRO A 228 3.20 -4.38 7.69
N ARG A 229 2.59 -4.90 8.75
CA ARG A 229 2.38 -4.16 9.98
C ARG A 229 3.72 -3.90 10.69
N PRO A 230 3.99 -2.68 11.15
CA PRO A 230 5.11 -2.41 12.05
C PRO A 230 5.05 -3.23 13.35
N VAL A 231 6.15 -3.37 14.07
CA VAL A 231 6.25 -3.96 15.41
C VAL A 231 6.95 -3.00 16.38
N VAL A 232 6.25 -2.55 17.41
CA VAL A 232 6.82 -1.75 18.49
C VAL A 232 7.39 -2.69 19.54
N LEU A 233 8.69 -2.61 19.84
CA LEU A 233 9.36 -3.42 20.85
C LEU A 233 9.83 -2.55 22.04
N SER A 234 9.03 -2.47 23.10
CA SER A 234 9.33 -1.69 24.31
C SER A 234 10.02 -2.52 25.39
N GLY A 235 10.58 -1.84 26.40
CA GLY A 235 11.09 -2.46 27.62
C GLY A 235 12.46 -1.92 28.07
N PRO A 236 12.84 -2.11 29.34
CA PRO A 236 13.93 -1.37 29.95
C PRO A 236 15.32 -1.79 29.44
N SER A 237 16.25 -0.84 29.41
CA SER A 237 17.64 -1.10 29.02
C SER A 237 18.28 -2.16 29.93
N GLY A 238 18.56 -3.34 29.38
CA GLY A 238 19.04 -4.50 30.15
C GLY A 238 18.07 -5.70 30.15
N ALA A 239 16.82 -5.52 29.71
CA ALA A 239 15.89 -6.63 29.48
C ALA A 239 16.38 -7.61 28.40
N GLY A 240 17.16 -7.12 27.42
CA GLY A 240 17.78 -7.93 26.36
C GLY A 240 17.17 -7.76 24.98
N LYS A 241 16.37 -6.70 24.76
CA LYS A 241 15.68 -6.39 23.49
C LYS A 241 16.62 -6.53 22.29
N SER A 242 17.74 -5.80 22.29
CA SER A 242 18.76 -5.84 21.24
C SER A 242 19.35 -7.23 20.98
N THR A 243 19.31 -8.18 21.93
CA THR A 243 19.77 -9.57 21.74
C THR A 243 18.73 -10.41 21.01
N LEU A 244 17.45 -10.27 21.37
CA LEU A 244 16.33 -10.92 20.67
C LEU A 244 16.20 -10.35 19.24
N LEU A 245 16.29 -9.02 19.13
CA LEU A 245 16.32 -8.29 17.87
C LEU A 245 17.48 -8.73 16.97
N LYS A 246 18.73 -8.83 17.48
CA LYS A 246 19.87 -9.39 16.73
C LYS A 246 19.57 -10.77 16.14
N ARG A 247 18.91 -11.65 16.89
CA ARG A 247 18.59 -13.00 16.42
C ARG A 247 17.44 -13.00 15.42
N LEU A 248 16.43 -12.16 15.63
CA LEU A 248 15.34 -11.94 14.70
C LEU A 248 15.85 -11.32 13.38
N MET A 249 16.84 -10.44 13.45
CA MET A 249 17.59 -9.89 12.33
C MET A 249 18.29 -11.00 11.52
N LYS A 250 18.99 -11.87 12.24
CA LYS A 250 19.78 -12.97 11.68
C LYS A 250 18.94 -14.07 11.03
N ASP A 251 17.98 -14.63 11.76
CA ASP A 251 17.29 -15.87 11.34
C ASP A 251 16.31 -15.61 10.19
N TYR A 252 15.65 -14.45 10.18
CA TYR A 252 14.63 -14.12 9.19
C TYR A 252 15.22 -13.34 8.03
N GLU A 253 16.01 -14.02 7.20
CA GLU A 253 16.80 -13.40 6.13
C GLU A 253 15.98 -12.79 4.98
N GLY A 254 15.22 -11.75 5.30
CA GLY A 254 14.27 -11.15 4.39
C GLY A 254 13.29 -10.16 5.00
N VAL A 255 13.03 -10.10 6.32
CA VAL A 255 11.62 -9.92 6.74
C VAL A 255 11.24 -8.82 7.77
N PHE A 256 12.15 -8.23 8.58
CA PHE A 256 11.77 -7.14 9.52
C PHE A 256 12.17 -5.75 9.07
N GLY A 257 11.71 -4.69 9.77
CA GLY A 257 11.67 -3.29 9.32
C GLY A 257 12.23 -2.12 10.19
N PHE A 258 13.23 -2.18 11.10
CA PHE A 258 13.40 -1.08 12.13
C PHE A 258 13.31 0.42 11.72
N SER A 259 13.14 1.34 12.68
CA SER A 259 13.21 2.80 12.53
C SER A 259 14.53 3.44 13.02
N VAL A 260 15.05 4.48 12.34
CA VAL A 260 16.16 5.32 12.86
C VAL A 260 15.61 6.51 13.63
N SER A 261 15.63 6.47 14.95
CA SER A 261 15.26 7.62 15.77
C SER A 261 16.34 8.71 15.71
N HIS A 262 15.95 9.96 15.92
CA HIS A 262 16.86 11.08 16.16
C HIS A 262 17.24 11.13 17.64
N THR A 263 18.41 11.69 17.98
CA THR A 263 18.74 12.03 19.37
C THR A 263 19.64 13.24 19.50
N THR A 264 19.50 13.98 20.61
CA THR A 264 20.38 15.09 20.98
C THR A 264 21.59 14.66 21.81
N ARG A 265 21.73 13.36 22.08
CA ARG A 265 22.83 12.77 22.85
C ARG A 265 24.08 12.62 21.97
N ASN A 266 25.26 12.94 22.48
CA ASN A 266 26.51 12.61 21.78
C ASN A 266 26.66 11.09 21.55
N PRO A 267 27.17 10.64 20.38
CA PRO A 267 27.43 9.22 20.11
C PRO A 267 28.42 8.60 21.11
N ARG A 268 28.21 7.32 21.45
CA ARG A 268 29.14 6.50 22.25
C ARG A 268 30.29 5.97 21.35
N PRO A 269 31.40 5.48 21.93
CA PRO A 269 32.43 4.80 21.16
C PRO A 269 31.86 3.57 20.42
N GLY A 270 31.95 3.59 19.08
CA GLY A 270 31.38 2.56 18.21
C GLY A 270 29.97 2.89 17.69
N GLU A 271 29.34 3.96 18.17
CA GLU A 271 28.13 4.51 17.57
C GLU A 271 28.48 5.46 16.39
N VAL A 272 27.63 5.52 15.35
CA VAL A 272 27.84 6.30 14.12
C VAL A 272 26.57 7.05 13.71
N ASP A 273 26.68 8.17 12.99
CA ASP A 273 25.50 8.93 12.54
C ASP A 273 24.81 8.26 11.34
N GLY A 274 23.48 8.15 11.39
CA GLY A 274 22.70 7.30 10.49
C GLY A 274 22.89 5.79 10.74
N LYS A 275 23.92 5.39 11.50
CA LYS A 275 23.92 4.20 12.36
C LYS A 275 22.95 4.49 13.49
N ASP A 276 23.43 4.66 14.72
CA ASP A 276 22.61 4.40 15.90
C ASP A 276 21.40 5.30 16.03
N TYR A 277 21.62 6.58 15.78
CA TYR A 277 20.60 7.59 15.73
C TYR A 277 20.99 8.60 14.64
N HIS A 278 20.05 9.46 14.25
CA HIS A 278 20.41 10.74 13.67
C HIS A 278 20.85 11.68 14.82
N PHE A 279 22.16 11.85 14.98
CA PHE A 279 22.79 12.61 16.06
C PHE A 279 22.74 14.11 15.75
N THR A 280 21.77 14.80 16.33
CA THR A 280 21.34 16.15 15.91
C THR A 280 21.28 17.12 17.11
N THR A 281 20.94 18.39 16.88
CA THR A 281 20.84 19.39 17.96
C THR A 281 19.44 19.42 18.59
N ARG A 282 19.30 20.05 19.76
CA ARG A 282 18.02 20.14 20.47
C ARG A 282 17.01 21.01 19.72
N GLU A 283 17.51 22.03 19.05
CA GLU A 283 16.76 22.94 18.18
C GLU A 283 16.14 22.17 17.00
N ASN A 284 16.90 21.29 16.35
CA ASN A 284 16.42 20.47 15.23
C ASN A 284 15.32 19.48 15.65
N VAL A 285 15.46 18.82 16.81
CA VAL A 285 14.40 17.92 17.32
C VAL A 285 13.14 18.71 17.69
N GLN A 286 13.30 19.88 18.33
CA GLN A 286 12.15 20.73 18.65
C GLN A 286 11.43 21.22 17.39
N GLU A 287 12.18 21.66 16.36
CA GLU A 287 11.58 22.12 15.09
C GLU A 287 10.78 21.01 14.39
N GLY A 288 11.27 19.76 14.37
CA GLY A 288 10.52 18.63 13.82
C GLY A 288 9.31 18.22 14.68
N ILE A 289 9.35 18.42 16.00
CA ILE A 289 8.19 18.23 16.88
C ILE A 289 7.13 19.30 16.59
N ASP A 290 7.55 20.56 16.49
CA ASP A 290 6.67 21.70 16.21
C ASP A 290 5.99 21.60 14.82
N LYS A 291 6.62 20.90 13.87
CA LYS A 291 6.06 20.55 12.54
C LYS A 291 5.24 19.25 12.52
N GLY A 292 5.28 18.43 13.56
CA GLY A 292 4.63 17.11 13.58
C GLY A 292 5.29 16.07 12.66
N GLU A 293 6.59 16.18 12.41
CA GLU A 293 7.39 15.23 11.61
C GLU A 293 7.68 13.93 12.38
N PHE A 294 7.68 14.01 13.71
CA PHE A 294 7.82 12.86 14.62
C PHE A 294 6.49 12.12 14.85
N ILE A 295 6.53 10.78 14.85
CA ILE A 295 5.41 9.94 15.27
C ILE A 295 5.40 9.74 16.80
N GLU A 296 6.60 9.78 17.40
CA GLU A 296 6.80 9.78 18.83
C GLU A 296 8.04 10.60 19.21
N ASN A 297 8.06 11.14 20.43
CA ASN A 297 9.25 11.72 21.03
C ASN A 297 9.25 11.53 22.55
N ALA A 298 10.45 11.54 23.14
CA ALA A 298 10.68 11.43 24.58
C ALA A 298 11.95 12.18 25.01
N GLU A 299 12.04 12.65 26.27
CA GLU A 299 13.29 13.17 26.85
C GLU A 299 13.81 12.23 27.94
N PHE A 300 14.96 11.59 27.69
CA PHE A 300 15.63 10.71 28.65
C PHE A 300 16.99 11.27 29.08
N SER A 301 17.15 11.43 30.40
CA SER A 301 18.38 11.94 31.03
C SER A 301 18.91 13.27 30.44
N GLY A 302 18.01 14.18 30.08
CA GLY A 302 18.36 15.51 29.53
C GLY A 302 18.66 15.54 28.03
N ASN A 303 18.41 14.43 27.32
CA ASN A 303 18.56 14.33 25.87
C ASN A 303 17.19 13.99 25.26
N MET A 304 16.82 14.66 24.18
CA MET A 304 15.59 14.34 23.45
C MET A 304 15.86 13.20 22.44
N TYR A 305 14.84 12.41 22.20
CA TYR A 305 14.77 11.31 21.24
C TYR A 305 13.44 11.41 20.50
N GLY A 306 13.38 10.88 19.27
CA GLY A 306 12.11 10.74 18.57
C GLY A 306 12.25 10.11 17.19
N THR A 307 11.23 9.37 16.78
CA THR A 307 11.17 8.64 15.51
C THR A 307 10.33 9.42 14.51
N SER A 308 10.89 9.75 13.33
CA SER A 308 10.13 10.47 12.30
C SER A 308 9.19 9.51 11.56
N LYS A 309 8.03 10.00 11.12
CA LYS A 309 7.09 9.22 10.29
C LYS A 309 7.79 8.67 9.05
N SER A 310 8.57 9.55 8.42
CA SER A 310 9.47 9.23 7.32
C SER A 310 10.47 8.12 7.61
N ALA A 311 10.98 7.97 8.85
CA ALA A 311 11.89 6.87 9.19
C ALA A 311 11.22 5.48 9.21
N ILE A 312 9.88 5.44 9.16
CA ILE A 312 9.04 4.24 9.03
C ILE A 312 8.56 4.10 7.57
N GLU A 313 8.19 5.22 6.93
CA GLU A 313 7.80 5.26 5.50
C GLU A 313 8.87 4.61 4.61
N ASP A 314 10.17 4.85 4.84
CA ASP A 314 11.31 4.13 4.22
C ASP A 314 11.10 2.62 4.10
N VAL A 315 10.71 2.06 5.22
CA VAL A 315 10.74 0.62 5.47
C VAL A 315 9.52 0.01 4.84
N GLN A 316 8.38 0.71 4.90
CA GLN A 316 7.13 0.32 4.26
C GLN A 316 7.16 0.60 2.74
N ALA A 317 7.98 1.57 2.28
CA ALA A 317 8.29 1.79 0.88
C ALA A 317 9.12 0.64 0.32
N GLN A 318 10.13 0.17 1.06
CA GLN A 318 10.70 -1.13 0.70
C GLN A 318 9.66 -2.24 0.94
N ASN A 319 8.78 -2.18 1.98
CA ASN A 319 7.61 -3.02 2.38
C ASN A 319 7.85 -4.03 3.56
N LEU A 320 8.48 -3.63 4.68
CA LEU A 320 8.78 -4.54 5.81
C LEU A 320 8.01 -4.26 7.10
N ILE A 321 8.07 -5.25 8.00
CA ILE A 321 7.53 -5.24 9.37
C ILE A 321 8.28 -4.20 10.24
N CYS A 322 7.93 -2.92 10.12
CA CYS A 322 8.71 -1.83 10.73
C CYS A 322 8.97 -1.96 12.24
N ILE A 323 10.19 -2.23 12.69
CA ILE A 323 10.48 -2.35 14.13
C ILE A 323 10.68 -0.96 14.79
N LEU A 324 10.26 -0.77 16.03
CA LEU A 324 10.55 0.44 16.81
C LEU A 324 10.98 0.09 18.25
N ASP A 325 12.26 0.26 18.61
CA ASP A 325 12.73 0.19 20.01
C ASP A 325 12.54 1.57 20.66
N VAL A 326 11.32 1.77 21.15
CA VAL A 326 10.89 2.96 21.88
C VAL A 326 10.64 2.61 23.34
N ASP A 327 10.53 3.63 24.19
CA ASP A 327 10.11 3.43 25.58
C ASP A 327 8.57 3.45 25.72
N ILE A 328 8.10 3.23 26.95
CA ILE A 328 6.67 3.22 27.29
C ILE A 328 5.94 4.56 27.03
N GLN A 329 6.65 5.68 26.86
CA GLN A 329 6.04 6.93 26.40
C GLN A 329 5.91 6.92 24.88
N GLY A 330 6.93 6.46 24.16
CA GLY A 330 6.85 6.24 22.71
C GLY A 330 5.70 5.29 22.32
N VAL A 331 5.50 4.20 23.06
CA VAL A 331 4.35 3.30 22.92
C VAL A 331 3.01 4.02 23.02
N LYS A 332 2.88 4.95 23.97
CA LYS A 332 1.64 5.74 24.17
C LYS A 332 1.42 6.72 23.03
N ASN A 333 2.47 7.43 22.61
CA ASN A 333 2.44 8.33 21.46
C ASN A 333 1.96 7.60 20.19
N ILE A 334 2.51 6.42 19.89
CA ILE A 334 2.16 5.65 18.68
C ILE A 334 0.72 5.10 18.76
N LYS A 335 0.18 4.80 19.95
CA LYS A 335 -1.24 4.42 20.13
C LYS A 335 -2.24 5.55 19.88
N GLU A 336 -1.79 6.80 19.80
CA GLU A 336 -2.59 7.94 19.35
C GLU A 336 -2.55 8.12 17.82
N THR A 337 -1.91 7.18 17.09
CA THR A 337 -1.77 7.18 15.62
C THR A 337 -2.40 5.96 14.95
N ASP A 338 -2.58 6.06 13.64
CA ASP A 338 -3.13 5.06 12.72
C ASP A 338 -2.12 4.00 12.24
N LEU A 339 -0.87 4.01 12.74
CA LEU A 339 0.21 3.10 12.34
C LEU A 339 -0.10 1.58 12.50
N ASN A 340 -1.04 1.24 13.39
CA ASN A 340 -1.50 -0.14 13.64
C ASN A 340 -0.37 -1.21 13.85
N PRO A 341 0.69 -0.93 14.64
CA PRO A 341 1.78 -1.88 14.85
C PRO A 341 1.36 -3.06 15.74
N ILE A 342 2.18 -4.11 15.77
CA ILE A 342 2.17 -5.17 16.79
C ILE A 342 2.98 -4.66 17.99
N TYR A 343 2.38 -4.53 19.16
CA TYR A 343 3.03 -4.04 20.36
C TYR A 343 3.59 -5.19 21.21
N ILE A 344 4.91 -5.25 21.39
CA ILE A 344 5.59 -6.26 22.20
C ILE A 344 6.43 -5.59 23.30
N SER A 345 6.29 -6.03 24.56
CA SER A 345 7.15 -5.60 25.68
C SER A 345 8.14 -6.70 26.03
N VAL A 346 9.41 -6.36 26.26
CA VAL A 346 10.46 -7.29 26.69
C VAL A 346 10.96 -6.89 28.08
N GLN A 347 10.71 -7.73 29.07
CA GLN A 347 11.00 -7.47 30.48
C GLN A 347 12.16 -8.32 31.01
N PRO A 348 12.92 -7.83 32.01
CA PRO A 348 13.85 -8.66 32.77
C PRO A 348 13.09 -9.59 33.73
N PRO A 349 13.67 -10.72 34.14
CA PRO A 349 13.06 -11.64 35.11
C PRO A 349 12.90 -11.05 36.52
N SER A 350 13.75 -10.09 36.89
CA SER A 350 13.61 -9.32 38.13
C SER A 350 14.40 -8.00 38.08
N MET A 351 14.09 -7.08 39.00
CA MET A 351 14.81 -5.80 39.12
C MET A 351 16.26 -5.98 39.61
N GLU A 352 16.55 -6.98 40.47
CA GLU A 352 17.91 -7.30 40.91
C GLU A 352 18.76 -7.83 39.75
N ILE A 353 18.15 -8.64 38.87
CA ILE A 353 18.82 -9.13 37.66
C ILE A 353 19.04 -7.98 36.66
N LEU A 354 18.09 -7.03 36.54
CA LEU A 354 18.27 -5.83 35.74
C LEU A 354 19.40 -4.94 36.27
N GLU A 355 19.42 -4.63 37.57
CA GLU A 355 20.48 -3.85 38.21
C GLU A 355 21.85 -4.49 37.99
N LYS A 356 21.96 -5.81 38.19
CA LYS A 356 23.20 -6.54 37.90
C LYS A 356 23.61 -6.41 36.43
N ARG A 357 22.69 -6.67 35.48
CA ARG A 357 22.93 -6.54 34.03
C ARG A 357 23.34 -5.11 33.62
N LEU A 358 22.97 -4.08 34.39
CA LEU A 358 23.39 -2.69 34.20
C LEU A 358 24.76 -2.40 34.84
N ARG A 359 25.00 -2.80 36.09
CA ARG A 359 26.28 -2.62 36.80
C ARG A 359 27.43 -3.34 36.10
N ASP A 360 27.21 -4.57 35.61
CA ASP A 360 28.20 -5.38 34.92
C ASP A 360 28.74 -4.72 33.62
N ARG A 361 28.06 -3.70 33.07
CA ARG A 361 28.50 -2.95 31.88
C ARG A 361 29.59 -1.92 32.15
N GLN A 362 29.74 -1.45 33.40
CA GLN A 362 30.74 -0.44 33.81
C GLN A 362 30.67 0.93 33.09
N THR A 363 29.58 1.25 32.39
CA THR A 363 29.37 2.49 31.62
C THR A 363 28.50 3.54 32.32
N GLU A 364 28.02 3.26 33.53
CA GLU A 364 27.01 4.07 34.24
C GLU A 364 27.59 4.71 35.51
N THR A 365 27.05 5.84 35.94
CA THR A 365 27.24 6.36 37.30
C THR A 365 26.08 5.88 38.19
N GLU A 366 26.22 5.92 39.52
CA GLU A 366 25.09 5.58 40.41
C GLU A 366 23.86 6.46 40.13
N ASP A 367 24.06 7.75 39.81
CA ASP A 367 22.99 8.69 39.43
C ASP A 367 22.30 8.34 38.10
N SER A 368 23.01 7.77 37.11
CA SER A 368 22.39 7.33 35.85
C SER A 368 21.76 5.95 36.00
N LEU A 369 22.38 5.06 36.77
CA LEU A 369 21.84 3.75 37.12
C LEU A 369 20.52 3.85 37.87
N GLN A 370 20.43 4.68 38.92
CA GLN A 370 19.20 4.86 39.70
C GLN A 370 18.05 5.34 38.81
N LYS A 371 18.29 6.33 37.94
CA LYS A 371 17.29 6.82 36.97
C LYS A 371 16.81 5.73 36.01
N ARG A 372 17.70 4.85 35.55
CA ARG A 372 17.31 3.69 34.71
C ARG A 372 16.47 2.68 35.48
N LEU A 373 16.79 2.41 36.75
CA LEU A 373 16.05 1.47 37.58
C LEU A 373 14.65 1.98 37.94
N ASP A 374 14.50 3.28 38.22
CA ASP A 374 13.20 3.86 38.49
C ASP A 374 12.33 3.94 37.23
N ALA A 375 12.90 4.32 36.08
CA ALA A 375 12.21 4.26 34.79
C ALA A 375 11.80 2.82 34.42
N ALA A 376 12.66 1.83 34.67
CA ALA A 376 12.36 0.42 34.41
C ALA A 376 11.23 -0.13 35.29
N ARG A 377 11.10 0.34 36.54
CA ARG A 377 9.97 -0.01 37.40
C ARG A 377 8.65 0.46 36.79
N THR A 378 8.59 1.71 36.34
CA THR A 378 7.41 2.29 35.68
C THR A 378 7.10 1.62 34.33
N ASP A 379 8.10 1.28 33.53
CA ASP A 379 7.92 0.52 32.27
C ASP A 379 7.31 -0.87 32.53
N MET A 380 7.82 -1.61 33.52
CA MET A 380 7.29 -2.92 33.90
C MET A 380 5.88 -2.83 34.52
N GLU A 381 5.58 -1.81 35.31
CA GLU A 381 4.24 -1.57 35.86
C GLU A 381 3.22 -1.27 34.76
N LEU A 382 3.51 -0.31 33.88
CA LEU A 382 2.64 0.08 32.76
C LEU A 382 2.49 -1.01 31.69
N SER A 383 3.53 -1.83 31.46
CA SER A 383 3.47 -2.95 30.52
C SER A 383 2.47 -4.05 30.92
N ASN A 384 2.00 -4.05 32.16
CA ASN A 384 0.94 -4.96 32.63
C ASN A 384 -0.48 -4.36 32.51
N GLU A 385 -0.65 -3.15 31.96
CA GLU A 385 -1.96 -2.55 31.70
C GLU A 385 -2.66 -3.24 30.49
N PRO A 386 -3.92 -3.69 30.62
CA PRO A 386 -4.63 -4.36 29.51
C PRO A 386 -4.73 -3.48 28.25
N GLY A 387 -4.31 -4.02 27.10
CA GLY A 387 -4.29 -3.31 25.82
C GLY A 387 -3.04 -2.45 25.56
N MET A 388 -2.10 -2.38 26.51
CA MET A 388 -0.82 -1.69 26.30
C MET A 388 0.08 -2.47 25.33
N PHE A 389 0.10 -3.79 25.42
CA PHE A 389 0.87 -4.66 24.52
C PHE A 389 0.03 -5.86 24.08
N ASP A 390 0.28 -6.33 22.85
CA ASP A 390 -0.27 -7.57 22.29
C ASP A 390 0.47 -8.80 22.86
N LEU A 391 1.76 -8.63 23.21
CA LEU A 391 2.57 -9.63 23.90
C LEU A 391 3.52 -9.00 24.93
N VAL A 392 3.70 -9.66 26.08
CA VAL A 392 4.73 -9.34 27.07
C VAL A 392 5.64 -10.55 27.26
N ILE A 393 6.93 -10.39 26.96
CA ILE A 393 7.96 -11.43 27.01
C ILE A 393 8.86 -11.19 28.21
N VAL A 394 8.91 -12.14 29.15
CA VAL A 394 9.91 -12.15 30.22
C VAL A 394 11.16 -12.88 29.71
N ASN A 395 12.31 -12.19 29.71
CA ASN A 395 13.57 -12.72 29.18
C ASN A 395 14.44 -13.32 30.30
N ASP A 396 13.94 -14.41 30.88
CA ASP A 396 14.65 -15.27 31.83
C ASP A 396 15.55 -16.29 31.10
N ASP A 397 15.00 -16.97 30.09
CA ASP A 397 15.71 -17.79 29.10
C ASP A 397 15.61 -17.18 27.69
N LEU A 398 16.75 -17.17 26.98
CA LEU A 398 16.87 -16.49 25.69
C LEU A 398 16.23 -17.26 24.52
N GLU A 399 16.17 -18.59 24.59
CA GLU A 399 15.51 -19.40 23.55
C GLU A 399 13.99 -19.25 23.69
N ALA A 400 13.46 -19.44 24.90
CA ALA A 400 12.04 -19.31 25.18
C ALA A 400 11.50 -17.90 24.92
N ALA A 401 12.26 -16.85 25.24
CA ALA A 401 11.91 -15.47 24.91
C ALA A 401 11.95 -15.18 23.40
N TYR A 402 12.85 -15.83 22.67
CA TYR A 402 12.95 -15.67 21.22
C TYR A 402 11.84 -16.40 20.46
N ASP A 403 11.52 -17.64 20.82
CA ASP A 403 10.43 -18.40 20.19
C ASP A 403 9.07 -17.71 20.38
N GLN A 404 8.85 -17.01 21.50
CA GLN A 404 7.68 -16.14 21.71
C GLN A 404 7.64 -14.96 20.74
N LEU A 405 8.75 -14.21 20.61
CA LEU A 405 8.88 -13.07 19.69
C LEU A 405 8.65 -13.50 18.24
N LYS A 406 9.30 -14.59 17.83
CA LYS A 406 9.18 -15.25 16.53
C LYS A 406 7.74 -15.69 16.23
N SER A 407 7.05 -16.27 17.21
CA SER A 407 5.68 -16.76 17.04
C SER A 407 4.68 -15.62 16.87
N ALA A 408 4.81 -14.52 17.62
CA ALA A 408 3.94 -13.35 17.51
C ALA A 408 4.05 -12.61 16.17
N LEU A 409 5.19 -12.76 15.48
CA LEU A 409 5.49 -12.07 14.23
C LEU A 409 5.39 -12.99 13.00
N MET A 410 5.10 -14.28 13.19
CA MET A 410 5.11 -15.29 12.12
C MET A 410 4.09 -15.01 11.00
N GLU A 411 2.93 -14.43 11.32
CA GLU A 411 1.90 -14.12 10.31
C GLU A 411 2.37 -13.00 9.37
N GLU A 412 2.87 -11.90 9.93
CA GLU A 412 3.47 -10.82 9.13
C GLU A 412 4.70 -11.34 8.39
N ILE A 413 5.57 -12.14 9.04
CA ILE A 413 6.72 -12.79 8.41
C ILE A 413 6.28 -13.50 7.12
N GLN A 414 5.23 -14.34 7.20
CA GLN A 414 4.80 -15.13 6.07
C GLN A 414 4.18 -14.27 4.97
N LYS A 415 3.43 -13.19 5.29
CA LYS A 415 2.89 -12.27 4.27
C LYS A 415 3.99 -11.68 3.40
N VAL A 416 5.07 -11.20 4.03
CA VAL A 416 6.19 -10.68 3.27
C VAL A 416 6.96 -11.83 2.59
N GLN A 417 7.18 -12.97 3.26
CA GLN A 417 7.85 -14.11 2.63
C GLN A 417 7.08 -14.75 1.46
N ASP A 418 5.75 -14.68 1.41
CA ASP A 418 4.96 -15.14 0.26
C ASP A 418 5.12 -14.19 -0.93
N ALA A 419 5.32 -12.89 -0.66
CA ALA A 419 5.82 -11.94 -1.64
C ALA A 419 7.28 -12.23 -2.06
N LYS A 420 8.01 -13.21 -1.48
CA LYS A 420 9.31 -13.74 -1.97
C LYS A 420 9.23 -14.85 -3.02
N ASP A 421 8.09 -15.48 -3.31
CA ASP A 421 8.12 -16.71 -4.15
C ASP A 421 7.51 -16.51 -5.55
N TYR A 422 6.71 -15.47 -5.72
CA TYR A 422 5.67 -15.37 -6.72
C TYR A 422 6.14 -14.66 -8.04
N THR A 423 7.22 -13.84 -8.12
CA THR A 423 7.75 -13.29 -9.43
C THR A 423 8.18 -14.37 -10.37
N SER A 424 8.78 -15.41 -9.80
CA SER A 424 9.98 -16.08 -10.33
C SER A 424 9.74 -16.95 -11.58
N SER A 425 8.61 -16.76 -12.27
CA SER A 425 7.88 -17.84 -12.91
C SER A 425 7.22 -17.58 -14.28
N SER A 426 7.00 -16.35 -14.79
CA SER A 426 6.36 -16.21 -16.14
C SER A 426 6.49 -14.86 -16.92
N THR A 427 6.49 -14.99 -18.25
CA THR A 427 6.30 -13.96 -19.33
C THR A 427 5.94 -14.72 -20.64
N PRO A 428 5.50 -14.10 -21.78
CA PRO A 428 5.63 -12.70 -22.27
C PRO A 428 4.24 -12.10 -22.72
N ALA A 429 4.01 -11.17 -23.68
CA ALA A 429 4.81 -10.56 -24.75
C ALA A 429 4.21 -9.24 -25.34
N VAL A 430 5.14 -8.34 -25.75
CA VAL A 430 5.13 -7.43 -26.93
C VAL A 430 3.91 -6.53 -27.24
N CYS A 431 4.11 -5.21 -27.08
CA CYS A 431 3.85 -4.22 -28.14
C CYS A 431 4.67 -2.92 -27.93
N VAL A 432 4.91 -2.17 -29.03
CA VAL A 432 5.58 -0.84 -29.14
C VAL A 432 7.04 -0.76 -28.64
N MET A 433 7.97 -0.32 -29.50
CA MET A 433 9.32 0.10 -29.08
C MET A 433 9.43 1.63 -29.06
N ALA A 434 9.58 2.19 -27.87
CA ALA A 434 10.03 3.57 -27.63
C ALA A 434 11.41 3.50 -26.94
N GLY A 435 12.48 3.54 -27.74
CA GLY A 435 13.83 3.18 -27.30
C GLY A 435 13.99 1.67 -27.03
N PRO A 436 15.16 1.24 -26.51
CA PRO A 436 15.22 -0.01 -25.75
C PRO A 436 14.34 0.10 -24.51
N ARG A 437 13.76 -1.00 -24.02
CA ARG A 437 12.99 -0.97 -22.76
C ARG A 437 13.91 -0.47 -21.64
N PRO A 438 13.52 0.51 -20.81
CA PRO A 438 14.29 0.85 -19.61
C PRO A 438 14.46 -0.41 -18.75
N VAL A 439 15.56 -0.51 -18.00
CA VAL A 439 15.70 -1.52 -16.95
C VAL A 439 15.48 -0.87 -15.59
N VAL A 440 14.46 -1.31 -14.87
CA VAL A 440 14.31 -1.04 -13.45
C VAL A 440 15.17 -2.07 -12.72
N LEU A 441 16.18 -1.64 -11.96
CA LEU A 441 17.12 -2.54 -11.28
C LEU A 441 17.10 -2.38 -9.76
N SER A 442 16.17 -3.10 -9.11
CA SER A 442 15.95 -3.07 -7.67
C SER A 442 16.83 -4.09 -6.92
N GLY A 443 16.78 -4.04 -5.60
CA GLY A 443 17.45 -4.92 -4.65
C GLY A 443 18.36 -4.19 -3.65
N PRO A 444 18.87 -4.91 -2.63
CA PRO A 444 19.56 -4.33 -1.47
C PRO A 444 20.74 -3.38 -1.68
N SER A 445 20.80 -2.40 -0.77
CA SER A 445 22.05 -1.73 -0.38
C SER A 445 23.08 -2.74 0.15
N GLY A 446 23.91 -3.28 -0.73
CA GLY A 446 24.92 -4.31 -0.40
C GLY A 446 24.64 -5.70 -0.97
N ALA A 447 23.55 -5.91 -1.70
CA ALA A 447 23.40 -7.10 -2.56
C ALA A 447 24.63 -7.29 -3.44
N GLY A 448 25.21 -6.15 -3.83
CA GLY A 448 26.13 -6.04 -4.93
C GLY A 448 25.43 -5.54 -6.19
N LYS A 449 24.23 -4.90 -6.12
CA LYS A 449 23.65 -4.14 -7.24
C LYS A 449 24.71 -3.25 -7.88
N SER A 450 25.28 -2.35 -7.10
CA SER A 450 26.34 -1.44 -7.54
C SER A 450 27.64 -2.15 -7.92
N THR A 451 27.80 -3.44 -7.64
CA THR A 451 28.94 -4.28 -8.08
C THR A 451 28.64 -4.92 -9.43
N LEU A 452 27.47 -5.56 -9.59
CA LEU A 452 26.99 -6.11 -10.87
C LEU A 452 26.76 -5.00 -11.89
N LEU A 453 26.19 -3.84 -11.51
CA LEU A 453 26.06 -2.66 -12.36
C LEU A 453 27.42 -2.09 -12.77
N LYS A 454 28.37 -1.94 -11.84
CA LYS A 454 29.74 -1.50 -12.18
C LYS A 454 30.49 -2.50 -13.05
N ARG A 455 30.15 -3.79 -12.97
CA ARG A 455 30.67 -4.83 -13.87
C ARG A 455 30.00 -4.77 -15.24
N LEU A 456 28.67 -4.75 -15.30
CA LEU A 456 27.87 -4.68 -16.51
C LEU A 456 28.22 -3.43 -17.33
N MET A 457 28.28 -2.26 -16.71
CA MET A 457 28.69 -1.01 -17.39
C MET A 457 30.16 -0.96 -17.81
N LYS A 458 31.03 -1.83 -17.26
CA LYS A 458 32.45 -1.93 -17.62
C LYS A 458 32.66 -2.93 -18.75
N ASP A 459 31.98 -4.07 -18.68
CA ASP A 459 32.03 -5.12 -19.70
C ASP A 459 31.22 -4.72 -20.95
N TYR A 460 30.22 -3.83 -20.80
CA TYR A 460 29.38 -3.26 -21.86
C TYR A 460 29.43 -1.72 -21.88
N GLU A 461 30.62 -1.16 -22.16
CA GLU A 461 30.87 0.28 -21.96
C GLU A 461 29.91 1.21 -22.71
N GLY A 462 29.21 2.04 -21.93
CA GLY A 462 28.25 3.04 -22.39
C GLY A 462 27.01 2.48 -23.08
N VAL A 463 26.61 1.22 -22.83
CA VAL A 463 25.31 0.63 -23.27
C VAL A 463 24.13 1.13 -22.42
N PHE A 464 24.42 1.58 -21.20
CA PHE A 464 23.45 1.96 -20.18
C PHE A 464 23.67 3.41 -19.72
N GLY A 465 22.63 4.03 -19.16
CA GLY A 465 22.72 5.30 -18.43
C GLY A 465 21.62 5.40 -17.36
N PHE A 466 21.87 6.11 -16.25
CA PHE A 466 20.90 6.24 -15.16
C PHE A 466 19.93 7.41 -15.38
N SER A 467 18.67 7.23 -14.99
CA SER A 467 17.77 8.36 -14.68
C SER A 467 18.21 8.99 -13.35
N VAL A 468 18.51 10.29 -13.33
CA VAL A 468 18.87 10.99 -12.09
C VAL A 468 17.60 11.44 -11.37
N SER A 469 17.14 10.65 -10.40
CA SER A 469 15.98 10.98 -9.58
C SER A 469 16.27 12.20 -8.71
N HIS A 470 15.23 12.99 -8.41
CA HIS A 470 15.29 13.97 -7.33
C HIS A 470 15.36 13.26 -5.99
N THR A 471 15.89 13.95 -4.97
CA THR A 471 15.72 13.56 -3.57
C THR A 471 15.80 14.78 -2.66
N THR A 472 15.23 14.71 -1.48
CA THR A 472 15.31 15.77 -0.47
C THR A 472 16.35 15.46 0.60
N ARG A 473 17.23 14.50 0.30
CA ARG A 473 18.22 13.96 1.21
C ARG A 473 19.44 14.86 1.30
N ASN A 474 20.11 14.84 2.45
CA ASN A 474 21.48 15.35 2.53
C ASN A 474 22.43 14.34 1.84
N PRO A 475 23.20 14.73 0.79
CA PRO A 475 24.08 13.82 0.07
C PRO A 475 25.03 13.07 1.02
N ARG A 476 25.11 11.74 0.87
CA ARG A 476 25.98 10.89 1.68
C ARG A 476 27.45 11.10 1.28
N PRO A 477 28.42 10.80 2.15
CA PRO A 477 29.85 10.96 1.85
C PRO A 477 30.28 10.26 0.54
N GLY A 478 30.44 11.05 -0.53
CA GLY A 478 30.86 10.59 -1.86
C GLY A 478 29.83 10.75 -2.99
N GLU A 479 28.57 11.09 -2.69
CA GLU A 479 27.53 11.39 -3.69
C GLU A 479 27.61 12.85 -4.19
N VAL A 480 27.12 13.11 -5.41
CA VAL A 480 27.18 14.43 -6.08
C VAL A 480 25.82 14.83 -6.66
N ASP A 481 25.45 16.10 -6.45
CA ASP A 481 24.23 16.70 -6.97
C ASP A 481 24.19 16.76 -8.51
N GLY A 482 23.01 16.49 -9.08
CA GLY A 482 22.78 16.41 -10.52
C GLY A 482 23.50 15.27 -11.22
N LYS A 483 23.94 14.25 -10.47
CA LYS A 483 24.63 13.07 -11.01
C LYS A 483 24.26 11.77 -10.31
N ASP A 484 24.24 11.77 -8.98
CA ASP A 484 23.79 10.62 -8.18
C ASP A 484 22.30 10.80 -7.82
N TYR A 485 21.90 12.01 -7.39
CA TYR A 485 20.50 12.48 -7.31
C TYR A 485 20.45 14.00 -7.54
N HIS A 486 19.27 14.58 -7.77
CA HIS A 486 19.03 16.02 -7.62
C HIS A 486 18.60 16.35 -6.18
N PHE A 487 19.53 16.84 -5.36
CA PHE A 487 19.31 17.12 -3.93
C PHE A 487 18.58 18.48 -3.76
N THR A 488 17.28 18.43 -3.50
CA THR A 488 16.35 19.59 -3.49
C THR A 488 15.61 19.74 -2.16
N THR A 489 14.81 20.79 -1.96
CA THR A 489 13.93 20.90 -0.78
C THR A 489 12.66 20.06 -0.94
N ARG A 490 12.08 19.63 0.19
CA ARG A 490 10.85 18.82 0.27
C ARG A 490 9.66 19.53 -0.39
N GLU A 491 9.53 20.84 -0.17
CA GLU A 491 8.50 21.68 -0.80
C GLU A 491 8.59 21.70 -2.34
N LYS A 492 9.80 21.62 -2.91
CA LYS A 492 9.99 21.60 -4.37
C LYS A 492 9.62 20.27 -5.02
N VAL A 493 9.79 19.15 -4.31
CA VAL A 493 9.30 17.86 -4.79
C VAL A 493 7.78 17.85 -4.72
N GLN A 494 7.20 18.33 -3.60
CA GLN A 494 5.75 18.45 -3.45
C GLN A 494 5.13 19.33 -4.54
N GLU A 495 5.71 20.50 -4.84
CA GLU A 495 5.24 21.37 -5.93
C GLU A 495 5.23 20.71 -7.32
N GLY A 496 6.08 19.71 -7.58
CA GLY A 496 6.09 18.96 -8.85
C GLY A 496 5.14 17.75 -8.85
N ILE A 497 4.89 17.15 -7.68
CA ILE A 497 3.85 16.13 -7.49
C ILE A 497 2.47 16.74 -7.74
N ASP A 498 2.19 17.91 -7.14
CA ASP A 498 0.94 18.67 -7.29
C ASP A 498 0.66 19.16 -8.74
N LYS A 499 1.64 19.00 -9.65
CA LYS A 499 1.56 19.33 -11.08
C LYS A 499 1.67 18.10 -12.01
N GLU A 500 1.69 16.88 -11.45
CA GLU A 500 1.89 15.62 -12.17
C GLU A 500 3.21 15.52 -12.98
N GLU A 501 4.27 16.22 -12.59
CA GLU A 501 5.54 16.26 -13.34
C GLU A 501 6.44 15.02 -13.12
N PHE A 502 6.20 14.27 -12.05
CA PHE A 502 6.89 13.02 -11.71
C PHE A 502 6.22 11.78 -12.34
N ILE A 503 7.01 10.74 -12.64
CA ILE A 503 6.49 9.42 -13.04
C ILE A 503 6.44 8.45 -11.86
N GLU A 504 7.34 8.62 -10.91
CA GLU A 504 7.33 7.97 -9.60
C GLU A 504 7.86 8.93 -8.54
N ASN A 505 7.46 8.72 -7.29
CA ASN A 505 8.08 9.33 -6.12
C ASN A 505 7.93 8.43 -4.89
N ALA A 506 8.94 8.41 -4.03
CA ALA A 506 9.04 7.54 -2.84
C ALA A 506 9.83 8.25 -1.72
N GLU A 507 9.62 7.94 -0.44
CA GLU A 507 10.36 8.57 0.67
C GLU A 507 11.29 7.56 1.36
N PHE A 508 12.60 7.84 1.39
CA PHE A 508 13.63 6.99 2.00
C PHE A 508 14.71 7.78 2.79
N SER A 509 14.45 7.95 4.08
CA SER A 509 15.33 8.24 5.24
C SER A 509 15.15 9.61 5.85
N GLY A 510 13.90 10.07 5.95
CA GLY A 510 13.59 11.48 6.17
C GLY A 510 13.60 12.30 4.88
N ASN A 511 13.56 11.63 3.71
CA ASN A 511 13.81 12.28 2.43
C ASN A 511 12.90 11.74 1.32
N MET A 512 12.16 12.60 0.62
CA MET A 512 11.47 12.23 -0.62
C MET A 512 12.49 11.93 -1.72
N TYR A 513 12.06 11.24 -2.75
CA TYR A 513 12.73 10.97 -4.01
C TYR A 513 11.69 11.09 -5.13
N GLY A 514 12.12 11.39 -6.36
CA GLY A 514 11.18 11.43 -7.48
C GLY A 514 11.87 11.51 -8.84
N THR A 515 11.64 10.51 -9.68
CA THR A 515 12.09 10.51 -11.07
C THR A 515 11.09 11.28 -11.92
N SER A 516 11.51 12.43 -12.48
CA SER A 516 10.65 13.21 -13.35
C SER A 516 10.45 12.50 -14.69
N LYS A 517 9.30 12.71 -15.32
CA LYS A 517 9.01 12.15 -16.67
C LYS A 517 10.14 12.55 -17.66
N SER A 518 10.56 13.81 -17.58
CA SER A 518 11.69 14.38 -18.32
C SER A 518 13.06 13.69 -18.06
N ALA A 519 13.34 13.19 -16.86
CA ALA A 519 14.63 12.56 -16.54
C ALA A 519 14.79 11.18 -17.22
N ILE A 520 13.68 10.51 -17.56
CA ILE A 520 13.69 9.26 -18.32
C ILE A 520 13.76 9.56 -19.82
N GLU A 521 12.97 10.52 -20.29
CA GLU A 521 13.01 11.04 -21.67
C GLU A 521 14.44 11.44 -22.06
N ASP A 522 15.17 12.14 -21.17
CA ASP A 522 16.55 12.57 -21.39
C ASP A 522 17.53 11.39 -21.57
N VAL A 523 17.29 10.23 -20.97
CA VAL A 523 18.16 9.05 -21.12
C VAL A 523 17.76 8.24 -22.35
N GLN A 524 16.46 8.06 -22.59
CA GLN A 524 15.95 7.42 -23.80
C GLN A 524 16.34 8.19 -25.07
N ALA A 525 16.38 9.53 -25.02
CA ALA A 525 16.86 10.40 -26.11
C ALA A 525 18.34 10.19 -26.46
N LYS A 526 19.12 9.53 -25.59
CA LYS A 526 20.52 9.14 -25.84
C LYS A 526 20.66 7.72 -26.40
N ASN A 527 19.53 7.02 -26.64
CA ASN A 527 19.42 5.63 -27.12
C ASN A 527 20.25 4.63 -26.28
N LEU A 528 20.18 4.78 -24.97
CA LEU A 528 20.76 3.85 -23.99
C LEU A 528 19.63 3.09 -23.28
N ILE A 529 19.93 1.92 -22.73
CA ILE A 529 19.04 1.30 -21.74
C ILE A 529 19.05 2.22 -20.51
N CYS A 530 17.91 2.85 -20.22
CA CYS A 530 17.75 3.68 -19.03
C CYS A 530 17.68 2.79 -17.79
N ILE A 531 18.68 2.88 -16.92
CA ILE A 531 18.69 2.23 -15.61
C ILE A 531 17.94 3.12 -14.62
N LEU A 532 16.85 2.59 -14.10
CA LEU A 532 16.18 3.09 -12.91
C LEU A 532 16.69 2.24 -11.74
N ASP A 533 17.76 2.68 -11.06
CA ASP A 533 18.20 2.14 -9.75
C ASP A 533 17.33 2.78 -8.66
N VAL A 534 16.03 2.58 -8.81
CA VAL A 534 15.02 2.83 -7.78
C VAL A 534 15.02 1.65 -6.81
N ASP A 535 14.54 1.92 -5.60
CA ASP A 535 14.08 0.85 -4.72
C ASP A 535 12.74 0.29 -5.21
N ILE A 536 12.21 -0.66 -4.43
CA ILE A 536 11.05 -1.40 -4.85
C ILE A 536 9.71 -0.64 -4.71
N GLN A 537 9.72 0.55 -4.09
CA GLN A 537 8.56 1.44 -4.16
C GLN A 537 8.49 2.12 -5.53
N GLY A 538 9.62 2.60 -6.05
CA GLY A 538 9.72 3.11 -7.42
C GLY A 538 9.30 2.07 -8.47
N VAL A 539 9.64 0.79 -8.25
CA VAL A 539 9.17 -0.34 -9.09
C VAL A 539 7.65 -0.40 -9.17
N LYS A 540 6.94 -0.29 -8.03
CA LYS A 540 5.47 -0.33 -7.96
C LYS A 540 4.87 0.85 -8.72
N ASN A 541 5.29 2.07 -8.39
CA ASN A 541 4.82 3.31 -9.01
C ASN A 541 4.89 3.28 -10.55
N ILE A 542 6.01 2.81 -11.11
CA ILE A 542 6.23 2.80 -12.57
C ILE A 542 5.27 1.84 -13.30
N LYS A 543 4.73 0.80 -12.64
CA LYS A 543 3.77 -0.15 -13.23
C LYS A 543 2.37 0.40 -13.42
N GLU A 544 2.03 1.50 -12.76
CA GLU A 544 0.76 2.22 -12.98
C GLU A 544 0.84 3.17 -14.18
N THR A 545 1.93 3.11 -14.96
CA THR A 545 2.19 3.96 -16.13
C THR A 545 2.49 3.14 -17.39
N ASP A 546 2.27 3.75 -18.57
CA ASP A 546 2.51 3.11 -19.88
C ASP A 546 4.00 2.88 -20.24
N LEU A 547 4.95 3.03 -19.30
CA LEU A 547 6.40 3.03 -19.59
C LEU A 547 6.96 1.67 -20.07
N ASN A 548 6.32 0.55 -19.70
CA ASN A 548 6.67 -0.81 -20.14
C ASN A 548 8.18 -1.21 -20.03
N PRO A 549 8.89 -0.94 -18.91
CA PRO A 549 10.29 -1.32 -18.76
C PRO A 549 10.46 -2.81 -18.47
N ILE A 550 11.70 -3.33 -18.54
CA ILE A 550 12.08 -4.63 -17.97
C ILE A 550 12.43 -4.42 -16.51
N TYR A 551 11.90 -5.25 -15.63
CA TYR A 551 12.15 -5.19 -14.20
C TYR A 551 13.11 -6.32 -13.81
N ILE A 552 14.29 -5.99 -13.26
CA ILE A 552 15.25 -6.97 -12.73
C ILE A 552 15.62 -6.66 -11.28
N SER A 553 15.72 -7.68 -10.43
CA SER A 553 16.22 -7.51 -9.06
C SER A 553 17.56 -8.22 -8.83
N VAL A 554 18.45 -7.56 -8.09
CA VAL A 554 19.77 -8.08 -7.68
C VAL A 554 19.86 -8.13 -6.16
N GLN A 555 19.92 -9.34 -5.64
CA GLN A 555 19.85 -9.69 -4.22
C GLN A 555 21.20 -10.21 -3.70
N PRO A 556 21.54 -10.12 -2.39
CA PRO A 556 22.58 -10.94 -1.80
C PRO A 556 22.18 -12.43 -1.80
N PRO A 557 23.09 -13.37 -1.47
CA PRO A 557 22.73 -14.76 -1.12
C PRO A 557 21.68 -14.87 -0.02
N SER A 558 21.77 -13.93 0.92
CA SER A 558 21.48 -14.18 2.32
C SER A 558 21.56 -12.88 3.08
N MET A 559 20.80 -12.83 4.17
CA MET A 559 20.91 -11.75 5.12
C MET A 559 21.83 -12.02 6.30
N GLU A 560 22.33 -13.20 6.70
CA GLU A 560 23.54 -13.22 7.53
C GLU A 560 24.69 -12.57 6.74
N ILE A 561 24.69 -12.73 5.41
CA ILE A 561 25.72 -12.13 4.55
C ILE A 561 25.47 -10.64 4.31
N LEU A 562 24.25 -10.20 4.03
CA LEU A 562 23.99 -8.75 3.96
C LEU A 562 24.11 -8.10 5.34
N GLU A 563 23.70 -8.79 6.40
CA GLU A 563 23.76 -8.35 7.79
C GLU A 563 25.17 -8.16 8.19
N LYS A 564 26.04 -9.13 7.95
CA LYS A 564 27.47 -8.94 8.09
C LYS A 564 27.97 -7.80 7.20
N ARG A 565 27.58 -7.71 5.92
CA ARG A 565 27.93 -6.57 5.04
C ARG A 565 27.44 -5.21 5.55
N LEU A 566 26.38 -5.11 6.37
CA LEU A 566 25.79 -3.88 6.93
C LEU A 566 26.21 -3.62 8.40
N ARG A 567 26.42 -4.68 9.19
CA ARG A 567 26.97 -4.70 10.55
C ARG A 567 28.42 -4.24 10.49
N ASP A 568 29.21 -4.88 9.62
CA ASP A 568 30.63 -4.61 9.38
C ASP A 568 30.84 -3.28 8.66
N ARG A 569 29.87 -2.80 7.88
CA ARG A 569 29.85 -1.41 7.36
C ARG A 569 29.84 -0.37 8.46
N GLN A 570 29.28 -0.71 9.62
CA GLN A 570 29.24 0.15 10.80
C GLN A 570 28.60 1.54 10.51
N THR A 571 27.55 1.58 9.67
CA THR A 571 26.75 2.77 9.30
C THR A 571 25.21 2.62 9.46
N GLU A 572 24.76 1.70 10.31
CA GLU A 572 23.37 1.26 10.58
C GLU A 572 23.29 0.71 12.06
N THR A 573 22.38 1.04 13.03
CA THR A 573 22.38 0.80 14.55
C THR A 573 22.60 -0.65 15.10
N GLU A 574 21.87 -1.06 16.17
CA GLU A 574 21.09 -2.30 16.26
C GLU A 574 19.69 -2.13 15.64
N ASP A 575 18.99 -1.06 16.01
CA ASP A 575 17.84 -0.43 15.35
C ASP A 575 18.04 -0.27 13.83
N SER A 576 18.69 0.79 13.32
CA SER A 576 18.88 1.01 11.88
C SER A 576 19.74 -0.02 11.14
N LEU A 577 20.42 -0.91 11.86
CA LEU A 577 21.05 -2.08 11.27
C LEU A 577 20.06 -3.12 10.88
N GLN A 578 19.07 -3.34 11.74
CA GLN A 578 17.75 -3.64 11.25
C GLN A 578 17.39 -2.57 10.18
N LYS A 579 16.89 -1.33 10.35
CA LYS A 579 16.32 -0.41 9.26
C LYS A 579 16.93 -0.42 7.84
N ARG A 580 18.19 -0.80 7.65
CA ARG A 580 18.86 -0.93 6.34
C ARG A 580 19.06 -2.38 5.89
N LEU A 581 19.25 -3.34 6.81
CA LEU A 581 18.97 -4.75 6.50
C LEU A 581 17.51 -4.88 6.24
N ASP A 582 16.72 -4.45 7.19
CA ASP A 582 15.32 -4.11 7.22
C ASP A 582 14.91 -2.93 6.33
N ALA A 583 15.55 -2.83 5.17
CA ALA A 583 14.99 -2.20 3.98
C ALA A 583 15.32 -3.12 2.80
N ALA A 584 16.60 -3.47 2.67
CA ALA A 584 17.09 -4.51 1.78
C ALA A 584 16.36 -5.87 1.90
N ARG A 585 15.90 -6.21 3.09
CA ARG A 585 15.09 -7.38 3.45
C ARG A 585 13.89 -7.40 2.51
N THR A 586 13.20 -6.26 2.33
CA THR A 586 12.16 -6.16 1.32
C THR A 586 12.60 -5.95 -0.09
N ASP A 587 13.70 -5.23 -0.28
CA ASP A 587 14.18 -5.06 -1.64
C ASP A 587 14.60 -6.44 -2.21
N MET A 588 14.78 -7.48 -1.38
CA MET A 588 14.74 -8.90 -1.75
C MET A 588 13.36 -9.56 -1.75
N GLU A 589 12.41 -9.03 -0.99
CA GLU A 589 11.09 -9.59 -0.72
C GLU A 589 10.11 -9.31 -1.84
N LEU A 590 9.53 -8.10 -1.92
CA LEU A 590 8.66 -7.66 -3.03
C LEU A 590 9.28 -7.87 -4.41
N SER A 591 10.61 -8.03 -4.46
CA SER A 591 11.32 -8.42 -5.67
C SER A 591 10.79 -9.70 -6.28
N ASN A 592 9.98 -10.46 -5.54
CA ASN A 592 9.40 -11.70 -5.99
C ASN A 592 7.85 -11.82 -5.91
N GLU A 593 7.05 -10.86 -6.41
CA GLU A 593 5.61 -11.03 -6.81
C GLU A 593 5.36 -11.19 -8.35
N PRO A 594 4.35 -11.93 -8.87
CA PRO A 594 4.25 -12.31 -10.30
C PRO A 594 4.03 -11.11 -11.22
N GLY A 595 4.89 -10.96 -12.22
CA GLY A 595 4.87 -9.78 -13.09
C GLY A 595 5.42 -8.51 -12.43
N MET A 596 5.91 -8.58 -11.18
CA MET A 596 6.64 -7.48 -10.55
C MET A 596 8.06 -7.35 -11.14
N PHE A 597 8.72 -8.48 -11.43
CA PHE A 597 10.01 -8.55 -12.13
C PHE A 597 9.99 -9.62 -13.23
N ASP A 598 10.70 -9.34 -14.33
CA ASP A 598 10.93 -10.26 -15.45
C ASP A 598 12.10 -11.24 -15.14
N LEU A 599 13.06 -10.84 -14.29
CA LEU A 599 14.09 -11.72 -13.71
C LEU A 599 14.48 -11.27 -12.29
N VAL A 600 14.86 -12.22 -11.44
CA VAL A 600 15.53 -11.94 -10.16
C VAL A 600 16.80 -12.77 -10.01
N ILE A 601 17.79 -12.20 -9.31
CA ILE A 601 19.17 -12.65 -9.34
C ILE A 601 19.72 -12.65 -7.92
N VAL A 602 20.13 -13.82 -7.46
CA VAL A 602 20.88 -13.98 -6.20
C VAL A 602 22.37 -13.81 -6.49
N ASN A 603 23.04 -12.92 -5.75
CA ASN A 603 24.44 -12.52 -5.93
C ASN A 603 25.36 -13.10 -4.86
N ASP A 604 25.32 -14.44 -4.78
CA ASP A 604 26.08 -15.32 -3.89
C ASP A 604 27.48 -15.63 -4.47
N ASP A 605 27.51 -16.11 -5.71
CA ASP A 605 28.67 -16.12 -6.57
C ASP A 605 28.55 -15.01 -7.63
N LEU A 606 29.60 -14.19 -7.72
CA LEU A 606 29.63 -12.97 -8.53
C LEU A 606 29.75 -13.23 -10.05
N GLU A 607 30.07 -14.46 -10.46
CA GLU A 607 30.01 -14.88 -11.87
C GLU A 607 28.61 -15.41 -12.21
N ALA A 608 28.07 -16.34 -11.42
CA ALA A 608 26.76 -16.95 -11.65
C ALA A 608 25.62 -15.92 -11.66
N ALA A 609 25.68 -14.94 -10.76
CA ALA A 609 24.74 -13.83 -10.71
C ALA A 609 24.89 -12.86 -11.89
N TYR A 610 26.13 -12.65 -12.33
CA TYR A 610 26.41 -11.77 -13.46
C TYR A 610 25.96 -12.37 -14.80
N ASP A 611 26.19 -13.66 -15.02
CA ASP A 611 25.71 -14.33 -16.24
C ASP A 611 24.18 -14.43 -16.27
N GLN A 612 23.49 -14.49 -15.13
CA GLN A 612 22.02 -14.33 -15.06
C GLN A 612 21.58 -12.92 -15.50
N LEU A 613 22.18 -11.86 -14.94
CA LEU A 613 21.87 -10.46 -15.28
C LEU A 613 22.05 -10.18 -16.76
N LYS A 614 23.20 -10.61 -17.27
CA LYS A 614 23.59 -10.57 -18.68
C LYS A 614 22.65 -11.38 -19.57
N SER A 615 22.08 -12.49 -19.09
CA SER A 615 21.18 -13.34 -19.89
C SER A 615 19.81 -12.72 -20.11
N ALA A 616 19.13 -12.21 -19.07
CA ALA A 616 17.84 -11.54 -19.28
C ALA A 616 17.99 -10.22 -20.04
N LEU A 617 19.06 -9.47 -19.79
CA LEU A 617 19.34 -8.25 -20.55
C LEU A 617 19.93 -8.49 -21.94
N MET A 618 20.29 -9.73 -22.31
CA MET A 618 20.99 -10.00 -23.58
C MET A 618 20.22 -9.48 -24.80
N GLU A 619 18.89 -9.54 -24.78
CA GLU A 619 18.07 -9.05 -25.91
C GLU A 619 18.16 -7.52 -26.07
N GLU A 620 18.05 -6.75 -24.99
CA GLU A 620 18.20 -5.28 -25.03
C GLU A 620 19.66 -4.85 -25.20
N ILE A 621 20.61 -5.57 -24.58
CA ILE A 621 22.05 -5.38 -24.76
C ILE A 621 22.40 -5.57 -26.23
N GLN A 622 21.93 -6.62 -26.90
CA GLN A 622 22.17 -6.82 -28.32
C GLN A 622 21.50 -5.72 -29.17
N LYS A 623 20.27 -5.28 -28.85
CA LYS A 623 19.63 -4.14 -29.54
C LYS A 623 20.48 -2.87 -29.49
N VAL A 624 21.04 -2.55 -28.32
CA VAL A 624 21.90 -1.36 -28.15
C VAL A 624 23.32 -1.59 -28.67
N GLN A 625 23.86 -2.82 -28.60
CA GLN A 625 25.17 -3.15 -29.17
C GLN A 625 25.16 -3.20 -30.69
N ASP A 626 24.09 -3.67 -31.34
CA ASP A 626 23.93 -3.59 -32.80
C ASP A 626 23.83 -2.13 -33.26
N ALA A 627 23.06 -1.30 -32.55
CA ALA A 627 22.99 0.14 -32.80
C ALA A 627 24.32 0.87 -32.53
N LYS A 628 25.09 0.41 -31.54
CA LYS A 628 26.46 0.86 -31.28
C LYS A 628 27.41 0.41 -32.37
N ASP A 629 27.45 -0.84 -32.80
CA ASP A 629 28.36 -1.26 -33.87
C ASP A 629 28.02 -0.56 -35.19
N TYR A 630 26.75 -0.20 -35.43
CA TYR A 630 26.34 0.70 -36.52
C TYR A 630 26.95 2.13 -36.42
N THR A 631 27.44 2.54 -35.25
CA THR A 631 28.01 3.87 -34.94
C THR A 631 29.44 3.85 -34.38
N SER A 632 30.01 2.69 -34.03
CA SER A 632 31.35 2.49 -33.44
C SER A 632 32.20 1.42 -34.15
N SER A 633 31.65 0.67 -35.11
CA SER A 633 32.49 0.15 -36.20
C SER A 633 33.14 1.31 -36.98
N SER A 634 32.50 2.49 -36.97
CA SER A 634 33.14 3.79 -37.11
C SER A 634 33.81 4.24 -35.79
N THR A 635 34.99 3.71 -35.51
CA THR A 635 35.87 4.22 -34.44
C THR A 635 36.19 5.72 -34.67
N PRO A 636 36.44 6.51 -33.61
CA PRO A 636 36.63 7.95 -33.74
C PRO A 636 37.90 8.33 -34.51
N ALA A 637 37.69 8.64 -35.80
CA ALA A 637 38.61 9.27 -36.76
C ALA A 637 39.82 8.45 -37.28
N VAL A 638 39.61 7.88 -38.48
CA VAL A 638 40.57 7.78 -39.60
C VAL A 638 41.59 6.61 -39.60
N TRP A 639 41.25 5.59 -40.40
CA TRP A 639 42.09 4.85 -41.37
C TRP A 639 43.60 4.67 -41.10
N TYR A 640 44.04 3.41 -40.96
CA TYR A 640 45.06 2.79 -41.85
C TYR A 640 44.84 1.26 -41.94
N VAL A 641 45.56 0.56 -42.82
CA VAL A 641 45.07 -0.68 -43.51
C VAL A 641 46.11 -1.82 -43.50
N VAL A 642 45.70 -3.07 -43.85
CA VAL A 642 46.52 -4.28 -44.22
C VAL A 642 47.04 -5.14 -43.04
N HIS A 643 46.92 -6.49 -42.97
CA HIS A 643 46.23 -7.52 -43.78
C HIS A 643 45.99 -8.88 -43.03
N ILE A 644 44.82 -9.50 -43.24
CA ILE A 644 44.50 -10.93 -43.49
C ILE A 644 45.39 -12.06 -42.91
N LYS A 645 44.83 -12.91 -42.02
CA LYS A 645 44.53 -14.38 -42.19
C LYS A 645 44.20 -15.05 -40.84
N GLN A 646 43.41 -16.12 -40.66
CA GLN A 646 42.37 -16.92 -41.37
C GLN A 646 42.54 -18.40 -40.92
N TYR A 647 41.43 -19.14 -40.74
CA TYR A 647 41.36 -20.53 -40.20
C TYR A 647 41.65 -20.59 -38.67
N GLY A 648 41.10 -21.51 -37.87
CA GLY A 648 40.43 -22.82 -38.11
C GLY A 648 41.12 -23.86 -37.21
N VAL A 649 40.46 -24.84 -36.59
CA VAL A 649 39.18 -25.53 -36.88
C VAL A 649 38.31 -25.58 -35.64
#